data_AF-A0ABD3NYG9-F1
#
_entry.id   AF-A0ABD3NYG9-F1
#
_cell.length_a   1.000
_cell.length_b   1.000
_cell.length_c   1.000
_cell.angle_alpha   90.00
_cell.angle_beta   90.00
_cell.angle_gamma   90.00
#
_symmetry.space_group_name_H-M   'P 1'
#
loop_
_entity.id
_entity.type
_entity.pdbx_description
1 polymer ?
#
loop_
_entity_poly.entity_id
_entity_poly.type
_entity_poly.pdbx_seq_one_letter_code
_entity_poly.pdbx_strand_id
1 'polypeptide(L)'
;MNEPSLLSVGNLVVVDRIASPGKRRHEGGEAYILDNNVDGSGKVQVQFVQKGKLIVSPRRILREKTLDTVSRRRANDKCSRPSLLSIHHQSKRNEGATTEKRSASPVQRPIWQKITASRDWRDGKDPLSRHPILAYLKNGRKKDFGWLRRDEAAARGKVIAGGNKNVHLDPDEKSLLVTLRRCTHNLTTKKNPSSKFSPTQDLAHAFGVSVSTARSCVMNEDLNNGSNKRKERSDAGETLFNSDRKRKQVWTAQHYHAKRLRIVYEGEGMTNEEIKADFDRLTPAELRECEAGAKRMIDQLVSTDASIGKCLRETNGTVSWETIATEVAGGANRVQPACKTSIATYVMSTYGAKYTSTKTQPTMNDANKKQRFDWSKHFFLFYEGAKLFSPKSQILMLHLDEKWFYCLVIRSNNKWVPYFGVTPNHHNSHTKHSAEKVLGIALVGFLPHGNDPKNGGESVLINITRCGKMKPAKKDTYKRVYNPDGTYTMPAVQENQLRHKGQLYFENHEVTARAREKKGKEKFAMMDHWVDTLFPALDELTPVLSQRLNKRIILMHQDDNAAAHREKIYWDWLKAEFAKRGGLVVPQPPNSPTTNVLDDYVFPSMSKLASTQQGLKFGGRTLNEEELWDIVVKIFYEYDKAKLGRAFVHHHQVACGIYNDEGGNEHNKLIGAGHFNVRRSVVPVYNDEEDWERGVVEDQQGNLRVRQPIGVRYIETLEEDEVPRHKQGETLKYSSPNVDHLELGDYLSEEELNLIANETVEVAGDEGVELDYEKFGRYYAAWEEKMMSSTDLDDDYSYEY
;
A
#
# COMPACT_ATOMS: atom_id res chain seq x y z
N MET A 1 0.22 -25.51 51.80
CA MET A 1 0.83 -24.28 52.36
C MET A 1 1.54 -23.55 51.24
N ASN A 2 1.20 -22.28 51.03
CA ASN A 2 2.02 -21.17 50.54
C ASN A 2 1.05 -20.02 50.23
N GLU A 3 1.34 -18.84 50.78
CA GLU A 3 0.38 -17.75 50.97
C GLU A 3 0.25 -16.84 49.73
N PRO A 4 -0.91 -16.19 49.53
CA PRO A 4 -1.00 -14.99 48.70
C PRO A 4 -0.64 -13.74 49.53
N SER A 5 0.41 -13.02 49.12
CA SER A 5 0.84 -11.78 49.78
C SER A 5 -0.19 -10.65 49.63
N LEU A 6 -0.77 -10.21 50.74
CA LEU A 6 -1.59 -9.00 50.85
C LEU A 6 -0.68 -7.77 51.00
N LEU A 7 -0.91 -6.74 50.19
CA LEU A 7 -0.32 -5.41 50.38
C LEU A 7 -1.33 -4.52 51.11
N SER A 8 -1.14 -4.32 52.41
CA SER A 8 -1.96 -3.39 53.19
C SER A 8 -1.34 -2.00 53.23
N VAL A 9 -2.16 -0.96 53.05
CA VAL A 9 -1.90 0.39 53.55
C VAL A 9 -3.13 0.79 54.38
N GLY A 10 -2.90 1.36 55.56
CA GLY A 10 -3.86 1.27 56.67
C GLY A 10 -5.21 1.99 56.48
N ASN A 11 -6.29 1.30 56.88
CA ASN A 11 -7.57 1.75 57.44
C ASN A 11 -8.29 3.02 56.91
N LEU A 12 -7.94 3.56 55.74
CA LEU A 12 -8.71 4.65 55.11
C LEU A 12 -8.64 4.58 53.58
N VAL A 13 -9.73 4.10 52.97
CA VAL A 13 -9.94 4.21 51.52
C VAL A 13 -10.52 5.58 51.23
N VAL A 14 -9.68 6.51 50.77
CA VAL A 14 -10.15 7.81 50.26
C VAL A 14 -10.61 7.62 48.80
N VAL A 15 -11.91 7.76 48.56
CA VAL A 15 -12.47 7.78 47.20
C VAL A 15 -12.31 9.20 46.64
N ASP A 16 -11.54 9.34 45.56
CA ASP A 16 -11.27 10.64 44.96
C ASP A 16 -12.50 11.23 44.24
N ARG A 17 -12.62 12.56 44.25
CA ARG A 17 -13.81 13.30 43.81
C ARG A 17 -13.73 13.70 42.34
N ILE A 18 -14.35 12.93 41.45
CA ILE A 18 -14.58 13.37 40.07
C ILE A 18 -15.79 14.33 40.01
N ALA A 19 -15.51 15.63 39.90
CA ALA A 19 -16.52 16.65 39.67
C ALA A 19 -16.70 16.95 38.17
N SER A 20 -17.91 16.82 37.65
CA SER A 20 -18.29 17.34 36.33
C SER A 20 -18.67 18.82 36.42
N PRO A 21 -18.29 19.68 35.46
CA PRO A 21 -18.60 21.10 35.50
C PRO A 21 -20.09 21.35 35.17
N GLY A 22 -20.87 21.78 36.18
CA GLY A 22 -22.13 22.49 35.89
C GLY A 22 -23.43 22.09 36.59
N LYS A 23 -23.44 21.61 37.85
CA LYS A 23 -24.36 22.08 38.94
C LYS A 23 -24.28 21.23 40.23
N ARG A 24 -24.30 21.96 41.35
CA ARG A 24 -24.59 21.62 42.77
C ARG A 24 -24.13 20.26 43.36
N ARG A 25 -23.36 20.42 44.45
CA ARG A 25 -22.93 19.45 45.48
C ARG A 25 -24.06 18.49 45.91
N HIS A 26 -23.68 17.25 46.32
CA HIS A 26 -24.29 16.35 47.32
C HIS A 26 -24.35 14.85 46.95
N GLU A 27 -23.26 14.26 46.44
CA GLU A 27 -23.10 12.79 46.46
C GLU A 27 -21.74 12.42 47.06
N GLY A 28 -21.79 11.91 48.29
CA GLY A 28 -20.69 11.35 49.06
C GLY A 28 -21.30 10.49 50.15
N GLY A 29 -20.79 9.28 50.32
CA GLY A 29 -21.27 8.31 51.30
C GLY A 29 -20.10 7.57 51.92
N GLU A 30 -20.26 7.18 53.18
CA GLU A 30 -19.25 6.46 53.94
C GLU A 30 -19.40 4.96 53.72
N ALA A 31 -18.28 4.23 53.72
CA ALA A 31 -18.23 2.78 53.61
C ALA A 31 -17.39 2.23 54.76
N TYR A 32 -17.87 1.15 55.38
CA TYR A 32 -17.26 0.52 56.55
C TYR A 32 -17.03 -0.98 56.29
N ILE A 33 -16.02 -1.55 56.93
CA ILE A 33 -15.80 -3.00 56.97
C ILE A 33 -16.44 -3.52 58.25
N LEU A 34 -17.30 -4.53 58.14
CA LEU A 34 -17.94 -5.21 59.27
C LEU A 34 -17.48 -6.67 59.28
N ASP A 35 -16.85 -7.05 60.40
CA ASP A 35 -16.21 -8.32 60.74
C ASP A 35 -14.98 -8.79 59.94
N ASN A 36 -13.89 -8.96 60.69
CA ASN A 36 -12.76 -9.83 60.35
C ASN A 36 -12.92 -11.15 61.12
N ASN A 37 -13.23 -12.24 60.42
CA ASN A 37 -13.10 -13.57 61.01
C ASN A 37 -11.61 -13.98 61.09
N VAL A 38 -11.26 -14.66 62.17
CA VAL A 38 -9.87 -14.96 62.57
C VAL A 38 -9.14 -15.92 61.61
N ASP A 39 -9.87 -16.56 60.69
CA ASP A 39 -9.33 -17.44 59.65
C ASP A 39 -8.97 -16.73 58.31
N GLY A 40 -9.14 -15.40 58.25
CA GLY A 40 -8.82 -14.61 57.06
C GLY A 40 -9.89 -14.66 55.95
N SER A 41 -11.00 -15.36 56.12
CA SER A 41 -12.07 -15.52 55.12
C SER A 41 -13.12 -14.38 55.13
N GLY A 42 -12.66 -13.13 55.24
CA GLY A 42 -13.53 -11.94 55.33
C GLY A 42 -14.35 -11.68 54.06
N LYS A 43 -15.68 -11.52 54.20
CA LYS A 43 -16.57 -11.02 53.13
C LYS A 43 -16.66 -9.50 53.19
N VAL A 44 -15.98 -8.82 52.27
CA VAL A 44 -16.14 -7.37 52.10
C VAL A 44 -17.54 -7.07 51.55
N GLN A 45 -18.35 -6.33 52.32
CA GLN A 45 -19.67 -5.85 51.88
C GLN A 45 -19.73 -4.33 51.90
N VAL A 46 -19.58 -3.70 50.73
CA VAL A 46 -19.67 -2.23 50.59
C VAL A 46 -21.14 -1.82 50.55
N GLN A 47 -21.58 -1.01 51.52
CA GLN A 47 -22.90 -0.39 51.54
C GLN A 47 -22.79 1.12 51.38
N PHE A 48 -23.67 1.70 50.56
CA PHE A 48 -23.79 3.15 50.40
C PHE A 48 -25.08 3.62 51.10
N VAL A 49 -24.91 4.31 52.22
CA VAL A 49 -26.00 4.79 53.07
C VAL A 49 -26.04 6.32 53.02
N GLN A 50 -27.23 6.90 52.87
CA GLN A 50 -27.45 8.33 52.99
C GLN A 50 -28.58 8.57 53.99
N LYS A 51 -28.29 9.26 55.11
CA LYS A 51 -29.24 9.56 56.19
C LYS A 51 -30.05 8.33 56.67
N GLY A 52 -29.36 7.22 56.92
CA GLY A 52 -29.99 6.01 57.49
C GLY A 52 -30.88 5.19 56.56
N LYS A 53 -30.92 5.48 55.24
CA LYS A 53 -31.59 4.64 54.24
C LYS A 53 -30.59 4.12 53.21
N LEU A 54 -30.79 2.85 52.83
CA LEU A 54 -30.00 2.13 51.81
C LEU A 54 -30.48 2.54 50.42
N ILE A 55 -29.57 3.01 49.54
CA ILE A 55 -29.96 3.62 48.25
C ILE A 55 -29.64 2.73 47.03
N VAL A 56 -28.81 1.70 47.16
CA VAL A 56 -28.42 0.84 46.01
C VAL A 56 -28.54 -0.65 46.34
N SER A 57 -29.22 -1.40 45.46
CA SER A 57 -29.25 -2.87 45.50
C SER A 57 -27.93 -3.48 44.99
N PRO A 58 -27.39 -4.56 45.60
CA PRO A 58 -26.08 -5.13 45.25
C PRO A 58 -25.88 -5.59 43.79
N ARG A 59 -26.94 -5.68 42.97
CA ARG A 59 -26.89 -6.20 41.59
C ARG A 59 -26.31 -5.24 40.53
N ARG A 60 -25.80 -4.06 40.91
CA ARG A 60 -25.38 -3.02 39.94
C ARG A 60 -23.87 -2.93 39.66
N ILE A 61 -23.03 -3.69 40.37
CA ILE A 61 -21.62 -3.87 39.99
C ILE A 61 -21.53 -5.06 39.04
N LEU A 62 -21.47 -4.79 37.73
CA LEU A 62 -20.85 -5.63 36.68
C LEU A 62 -21.16 -5.04 35.29
N ARG A 63 -20.24 -4.20 34.77
CA ARG A 63 -19.79 -4.09 33.37
C ARG A 63 -19.22 -2.70 33.08
N GLU A 64 -17.94 -2.66 32.71
CA GLU A 64 -17.33 -1.49 32.12
C GLU A 64 -17.84 -1.27 30.69
N LYS A 65 -18.32 -0.06 30.42
CA LYS A 65 -18.29 0.57 29.10
C LYS A 65 -17.99 2.05 29.32
N THR A 66 -16.82 2.48 28.87
CA THR A 66 -16.38 3.87 28.93
C THR A 66 -17.26 4.76 28.05
N LEU A 67 -17.48 5.98 28.53
CA LEU A 67 -18.24 7.00 27.81
C LEU A 67 -17.41 7.61 26.67
N ASP A 68 -18.12 7.97 25.60
CA ASP A 68 -17.66 8.94 24.62
C ASP A 68 -18.25 10.31 25.01
N THR A 69 -17.40 11.34 25.21
CA THR A 69 -17.87 12.69 25.55
C THR A 69 -17.16 13.77 24.74
N VAL A 70 -17.98 14.56 24.05
CA VAL A 70 -17.61 15.67 23.17
C VAL A 70 -17.16 16.89 23.98
N SER A 71 -16.04 17.50 23.59
CA SER A 71 -15.61 18.80 24.14
C SER A 71 -16.36 19.97 23.47
N ARG A 72 -16.88 20.90 24.29
CA ARG A 72 -17.47 22.18 23.84
C ARG A 72 -16.57 23.37 24.20
N ARG A 73 -16.71 24.43 23.40
CA ARG A 73 -15.96 25.70 23.46
C ARG A 73 -16.25 26.51 24.74
N ARG A 74 -15.33 27.43 25.09
CA ARG A 74 -15.61 28.58 25.98
C ARG A 74 -16.27 29.74 25.21
N ALA A 75 -16.86 30.68 25.95
CA ALA A 75 -17.58 31.82 25.41
C ALA A 75 -16.66 33.00 24.99
N ASN A 76 -17.18 33.87 24.12
CA ASN A 76 -16.74 35.23 23.75
C ASN A 76 -15.80 35.49 22.56
N ASP A 77 -15.33 34.49 21.80
CA ASP A 77 -14.67 34.79 20.50
C ASP A 77 -15.67 34.94 19.33
N LYS A 78 -15.90 36.19 18.91
CA LYS A 78 -16.56 36.54 17.64
C LYS A 78 -15.55 36.55 16.48
N CYS A 79 -15.10 35.37 16.05
CA CYS A 79 -14.39 35.26 14.77
C CYS A 79 -14.73 33.94 14.06
N SER A 80 -15.17 34.03 12.81
CA SER A 80 -15.42 32.87 11.94
C SER A 80 -14.10 32.32 11.41
N ARG A 81 -13.79 31.05 11.71
CA ARG A 81 -12.81 30.26 10.95
C ARG A 81 -13.37 28.87 10.61
N PRO A 82 -13.31 28.43 9.33
CA PRO A 82 -13.71 27.10 8.94
C PRO A 82 -12.67 26.05 9.38
N SER A 83 -13.12 24.81 9.59
CA SER A 83 -12.24 23.66 9.85
C SER A 83 -11.75 23.05 8.54
N LEU A 84 -10.51 22.53 8.52
CA LEU A 84 -9.77 22.00 7.38
C LEU A 84 -10.28 20.63 6.83
N LEU A 85 -11.58 20.34 6.97
CA LEU A 85 -12.24 19.14 6.44
C LEU A 85 -13.46 19.48 5.56
N SER A 86 -13.45 20.64 4.88
CA SER A 86 -14.43 21.02 3.86
C SER A 86 -13.77 21.08 2.48
N ILE A 87 -14.37 20.40 1.49
CA ILE A 87 -13.92 20.36 0.08
C ILE A 87 -14.72 21.39 -0.77
N HIS A 88 -15.43 22.33 -0.14
CA HIS A 88 -16.23 23.33 -0.85
C HIS A 88 -15.80 24.76 -0.51
N HIS A 89 -15.01 25.33 -1.42
CA HIS A 89 -14.91 26.76 -1.64
C HIS A 89 -15.39 27.04 -3.07
N GLN A 90 -16.70 27.25 -3.23
CA GLN A 90 -17.20 27.91 -4.44
C GLN A 90 -16.95 29.43 -4.32
N SER A 91 -16.80 30.10 -5.46
CA SER A 91 -16.53 31.53 -5.52
C SER A 91 -17.77 32.35 -5.17
N LYS A 92 -17.57 33.53 -4.60
CA LYS A 92 -18.63 34.56 -4.54
C LYS A 92 -18.82 35.10 -5.96
N ARG A 93 -20.04 34.99 -6.49
CA ARG A 93 -20.51 35.83 -7.60
C ARG A 93 -21.86 36.44 -7.19
N ASN A 94 -22.09 37.67 -7.62
CA ASN A 94 -23.09 38.56 -7.02
C ASN A 94 -24.54 38.07 -7.21
N GLU A 95 -25.33 38.19 -6.16
CA GLU A 95 -26.80 38.08 -6.24
C GLU A 95 -27.35 39.33 -6.92
N GLY A 96 -28.09 39.14 -8.02
CA GLY A 96 -28.61 40.24 -8.85
C GLY A 96 -29.78 39.84 -9.76
N ALA A 97 -30.48 38.74 -9.45
CA ALA A 97 -31.78 38.39 -10.03
C ALA A 97 -32.47 37.34 -9.13
N THR A 98 -33.78 37.52 -8.91
CA THR A 98 -34.60 36.72 -7.99
C THR A 98 -35.01 35.34 -8.54
N THR A 99 -34.90 34.25 -7.77
CA THR A 99 -36.07 33.48 -7.25
C THR A 99 -35.74 32.33 -6.27
N GLU A 100 -36.44 32.36 -5.12
CA GLU A 100 -36.90 31.25 -4.24
C GLU A 100 -35.98 30.13 -3.67
N LYS A 101 -35.74 30.18 -2.34
CA LYS A 101 -35.99 29.14 -1.27
C LYS A 101 -35.39 27.70 -1.45
N ARG A 102 -34.91 26.97 -0.42
CA ARG A 102 -35.21 26.95 1.03
C ARG A 102 -34.14 26.14 1.83
N SER A 103 -34.22 26.20 3.17
CA SER A 103 -33.33 25.60 4.19
C SER A 103 -33.63 24.13 4.62
N ALA A 104 -32.64 23.38 5.15
CA ALA A 104 -32.83 22.38 6.24
C ALA A 104 -31.52 21.79 6.86
N SER A 105 -31.63 21.18 8.04
CA SER A 105 -30.65 20.24 8.66
C SER A 105 -31.42 19.09 9.38
N PRO A 106 -30.84 17.86 9.49
CA PRO A 106 -31.53 16.66 10.02
C PRO A 106 -31.59 16.61 11.58
N VAL A 107 -32.48 15.88 12.28
CA VAL A 107 -33.34 14.69 12.03
C VAL A 107 -32.70 13.31 12.31
N GLN A 108 -33.42 12.42 13.00
CA GLN A 108 -33.11 10.98 13.22
C GLN A 108 -34.36 10.11 12.93
N ARG A 109 -34.15 8.83 12.53
CA ARG A 109 -35.17 8.04 11.82
C ARG A 109 -35.83 6.88 12.62
N PRO A 110 -37.09 6.48 12.32
CA PRO A 110 -37.83 5.49 13.12
C PRO A 110 -37.37 4.02 13.00
N ILE A 111 -36.83 3.58 11.85
CA ILE A 111 -36.48 2.16 11.62
C ILE A 111 -35.44 1.63 12.62
N TRP A 112 -34.50 2.49 13.01
CA TRP A 112 -33.32 2.12 13.79
C TRP A 112 -33.68 1.72 15.23
N GLN A 113 -34.72 2.36 15.78
CA GLN A 113 -35.28 1.99 17.09
C GLN A 113 -35.88 0.58 17.06
N LYS A 114 -36.52 0.16 15.96
CA LYS A 114 -37.11 -1.17 15.81
C LYS A 114 -36.08 -2.26 15.53
N ILE A 115 -34.99 -1.95 14.82
CA ILE A 115 -33.81 -2.82 14.69
C ILE A 115 -33.18 -3.06 16.06
N THR A 116 -33.00 -2.00 16.85
CA THR A 116 -32.38 -2.09 18.19
C THR A 116 -33.23 -2.97 19.12
N ALA A 117 -34.52 -2.65 19.29
CA ALA A 117 -35.44 -3.43 20.12
C ALA A 117 -35.59 -4.91 19.71
N SER A 118 -35.21 -5.26 18.49
CA SER A 118 -35.24 -6.62 17.96
C SER A 118 -34.00 -7.45 18.25
N ARG A 119 -32.84 -6.81 18.43
CA ARG A 119 -31.59 -7.50 18.77
C ARG A 119 -31.57 -7.97 20.22
N ASP A 120 -32.33 -7.30 21.09
CA ASP A 120 -32.44 -7.60 22.52
C ASP A 120 -33.58 -8.57 22.85
N TRP A 121 -34.27 -9.12 21.85
CA TRP A 121 -35.41 -10.03 22.01
C TRP A 121 -34.96 -11.47 22.30
N ARG A 122 -35.66 -12.18 23.18
CA ARG A 122 -35.33 -13.56 23.61
C ARG A 122 -36.49 -14.51 23.33
N ASP A 123 -36.15 -15.75 22.95
CA ASP A 123 -37.13 -16.76 22.53
C ASP A 123 -38.19 -17.06 23.61
N GLY A 124 -39.46 -17.03 23.18
CA GLY A 124 -40.64 -17.39 23.96
C GLY A 124 -41.61 -18.22 23.12
N LYS A 125 -42.65 -18.79 23.76
CA LYS A 125 -43.49 -19.86 23.19
C LYS A 125 -44.33 -19.54 21.93
N ASP A 126 -44.28 -18.31 21.40
CA ASP A 126 -44.67 -18.01 20.00
C ASP A 126 -43.70 -16.97 19.39
N PRO A 127 -42.73 -17.39 18.54
CA PRO A 127 -41.66 -16.52 18.05
C PRO A 127 -42.06 -15.60 16.90
N LEU A 128 -43.24 -15.76 16.27
CA LEU A 128 -43.60 -15.01 15.05
C LEU A 128 -44.50 -13.80 15.31
N SER A 129 -45.34 -13.82 16.34
CA SER A 129 -46.38 -12.79 16.53
C SER A 129 -45.92 -11.54 17.29
N ARG A 130 -44.85 -11.63 18.10
CA ARG A 130 -44.43 -10.56 19.04
C ARG A 130 -43.05 -9.94 18.78
N HIS A 131 -42.33 -10.39 17.74
CA HIS A 131 -40.99 -9.85 17.44
C HIS A 131 -41.07 -8.40 16.93
N PRO A 132 -40.34 -7.41 17.48
CA PRO A 132 -40.52 -6.00 17.11
C PRO A 132 -40.34 -5.70 15.62
N ILE A 133 -39.29 -6.21 14.95
CA ILE A 133 -39.12 -6.02 13.49
C ILE A 133 -40.17 -6.77 12.66
N LEU A 134 -40.59 -7.98 13.06
CA LEU A 134 -41.54 -8.77 12.28
C LEU A 134 -42.95 -8.17 12.40
N ALA A 135 -43.34 -7.71 13.58
CA ALA A 135 -44.56 -6.95 13.79
C ALA A 135 -44.55 -5.63 12.99
N TYR A 136 -43.41 -4.91 12.97
CA TYR A 136 -43.24 -3.70 12.19
C TYR A 136 -43.37 -3.95 10.67
N LEU A 137 -42.70 -4.98 10.14
CA LEU A 137 -42.80 -5.38 8.73
C LEU A 137 -44.21 -5.91 8.37
N LYS A 138 -44.84 -6.69 9.26
CA LYS A 138 -46.19 -7.22 9.09
C LYS A 138 -47.25 -6.10 9.05
N ASN A 139 -47.13 -5.10 9.92
CA ASN A 139 -48.00 -3.91 9.89
C ASN A 139 -47.74 -3.08 8.61
N GLY A 140 -46.49 -3.02 8.16
CA GLY A 140 -46.09 -2.40 6.90
C GLY A 140 -46.60 -3.09 5.61
N ARG A 141 -47.25 -4.26 5.69
CA ARG A 141 -47.87 -4.93 4.52
C ARG A 141 -49.06 -4.18 3.95
N LYS A 142 -49.73 -3.34 4.75
CA LYS A 142 -50.85 -2.49 4.31
C LYS A 142 -50.42 -1.14 3.74
N LYS A 143 -49.11 -0.85 3.72
CA LYS A 143 -48.53 0.36 3.14
C LYS A 143 -48.04 0.10 1.71
N ASP A 144 -47.88 1.16 0.93
CA ASP A 144 -47.47 1.08 -0.48
C ASP A 144 -46.08 0.44 -0.70
N PHE A 145 -45.88 -0.20 -1.85
CA PHE A 145 -44.59 -0.76 -2.27
C PHE A 145 -43.46 0.27 -2.18
N GLY A 146 -42.36 -0.07 -1.48
CA GLY A 146 -41.23 0.83 -1.25
C GLY A 146 -41.40 1.87 -0.13
N TRP A 147 -42.44 1.77 0.70
CA TRP A 147 -42.73 2.74 1.76
C TRP A 147 -41.54 3.04 2.68
N LEU A 148 -40.83 2.00 3.14
CA LEU A 148 -39.74 2.18 4.12
C LEU A 148 -38.57 2.96 3.50
N ARG A 149 -38.27 2.70 2.23
CA ARG A 149 -37.23 3.44 1.50
C ARG A 149 -37.58 4.93 1.38
N ARG A 150 -38.85 5.27 1.14
CA ARG A 150 -39.34 6.66 1.06
C ARG A 150 -39.34 7.36 2.43
N ASP A 151 -39.90 6.71 3.45
CA ASP A 151 -39.93 7.21 4.84
C ASP A 151 -38.50 7.53 5.33
N GLU A 152 -37.55 6.65 5.00
CA GLU A 152 -36.14 6.87 5.27
C GLU A 152 -35.59 8.07 4.49
N ALA A 153 -35.64 8.07 3.14
CA ALA A 153 -35.00 9.10 2.33
C ALA A 153 -35.48 10.53 2.65
N ALA A 154 -36.79 10.72 2.87
CA ALA A 154 -37.36 11.99 3.33
C ALA A 154 -36.65 12.50 4.60
N ALA A 155 -36.39 11.60 5.57
CA ALA A 155 -35.75 11.92 6.84
C ALA A 155 -34.21 12.08 6.78
N ARG A 156 -33.55 11.96 5.62
CA ARG A 156 -32.17 12.49 5.39
C ARG A 156 -32.17 13.68 4.40
N GLY A 157 -33.32 14.20 4.00
CA GLY A 157 -33.41 15.23 2.96
C GLY A 157 -32.97 14.75 1.58
N LYS A 158 -33.06 13.44 1.30
CA LYS A 158 -32.65 12.85 0.03
C LYS A 158 -33.84 12.70 -0.91
N VAL A 159 -33.73 13.27 -2.11
CA VAL A 159 -34.69 13.05 -3.19
C VAL A 159 -34.43 11.67 -3.81
N ILE A 160 -35.44 10.80 -3.81
CA ILE A 160 -35.42 9.56 -4.61
C ILE A 160 -36.05 9.89 -5.97
N ALA A 161 -35.32 9.65 -7.06
CA ALA A 161 -35.88 9.74 -8.42
C ALA A 161 -37.03 8.72 -8.58
N GLY A 162 -38.19 9.20 -9.02
CA GLY A 162 -39.46 8.49 -8.85
C GLY A 162 -39.74 7.33 -9.82
N GLY A 163 -40.79 6.58 -9.49
CA GLY A 163 -41.59 5.85 -10.48
C GLY A 163 -41.35 4.35 -10.60
N ASN A 164 -40.22 3.93 -11.18
CA ASN A 164 -40.13 2.60 -11.80
C ASN A 164 -39.67 1.47 -10.88
N LYS A 165 -40.32 0.31 -10.97
CA LYS A 165 -40.29 -0.79 -9.98
C LYS A 165 -38.96 -1.58 -9.87
N ASN A 166 -37.93 -1.18 -10.61
CA ASN A 166 -36.59 -1.79 -10.63
C ASN A 166 -35.47 -0.76 -10.34
N VAL A 167 -35.69 0.17 -9.41
CA VAL A 167 -34.64 1.14 -9.02
C VAL A 167 -33.50 0.46 -8.28
N HIS A 168 -32.26 0.67 -8.72
CA HIS A 168 -31.08 0.27 -7.97
C HIS A 168 -31.05 0.92 -6.56
N LEU A 169 -30.70 0.12 -5.55
CA LEU A 169 -30.45 0.60 -4.19
C LEU A 169 -29.05 1.21 -4.09
N ASP A 170 -28.91 2.32 -3.38
CA ASP A 170 -27.62 2.93 -3.06
C ASP A 170 -26.85 2.12 -1.96
N PRO A 171 -25.58 2.44 -1.65
CA PRO A 171 -24.80 1.70 -0.65
C PRO A 171 -25.40 1.70 0.77
N ASP A 172 -25.98 2.82 1.21
CA ASP A 172 -26.60 2.95 2.53
C ASP A 172 -27.93 2.18 2.59
N GLU A 173 -28.72 2.27 1.53
CA GLU A 173 -29.97 1.52 1.36
C GLU A 173 -29.72 0.00 1.32
N LYS A 174 -28.66 -0.43 0.63
CA LYS A 174 -28.19 -1.83 0.62
C LYS A 174 -27.78 -2.29 2.02
N SER A 175 -26.91 -1.53 2.69
CA SER A 175 -26.44 -1.87 4.04
C SER A 175 -27.59 -1.99 5.06
N LEU A 176 -28.58 -1.09 4.97
CA LEU A 176 -29.78 -1.13 5.81
C LEU A 176 -30.67 -2.35 5.50
N LEU A 177 -30.88 -2.67 4.22
CA LEU A 177 -31.61 -3.87 3.78
C LEU A 177 -30.94 -5.17 4.28
N VAL A 178 -29.62 -5.28 4.17
CA VAL A 178 -28.85 -6.44 4.65
C VAL A 178 -28.92 -6.54 6.17
N THR A 179 -28.75 -5.42 6.88
CA THR A 179 -28.86 -5.36 8.35
C THR A 179 -30.23 -5.83 8.83
N LEU A 180 -31.31 -5.36 8.20
CA LEU A 180 -32.68 -5.80 8.51
C LEU A 180 -32.86 -7.28 8.26
N ARG A 181 -32.38 -7.80 7.12
CA ARG A 181 -32.52 -9.23 6.80
C ARG A 181 -31.78 -10.11 7.78
N ARG A 182 -30.53 -9.79 8.15
CA ARG A 182 -29.77 -10.55 9.17
C ARG A 182 -30.53 -10.62 10.51
N CYS A 183 -31.22 -9.55 10.91
CA CYS A 183 -32.08 -9.54 12.10
C CYS A 183 -33.36 -10.40 11.96
N THR A 184 -33.78 -10.77 10.75
CA THR A 184 -34.98 -11.60 10.50
C THR A 184 -34.69 -13.07 10.17
N HIS A 185 -33.48 -13.38 9.70
CA HIS A 185 -33.19 -14.67 9.07
C HIS A 185 -33.29 -15.87 10.03
N ASN A 186 -32.72 -15.72 11.23
CA ASN A 186 -32.60 -16.81 12.21
C ASN A 186 -33.96 -17.20 12.84
N LEU A 187 -35.00 -16.39 12.67
CA LEU A 187 -36.33 -16.56 13.27
C LEU A 187 -37.26 -17.45 12.42
N THR A 188 -36.81 -17.86 11.23
CA THR A 188 -37.64 -18.57 10.23
C THR A 188 -37.19 -19.99 9.89
N THR A 189 -36.25 -20.55 10.66
CA THR A 189 -35.72 -21.92 10.43
C THR A 189 -36.68 -23.05 10.85
N LYS A 190 -37.72 -22.75 11.63
CA LYS A 190 -38.81 -23.70 11.89
C LYS A 190 -39.87 -23.61 10.78
N LYS A 191 -39.84 -24.56 9.84
CA LYS A 191 -40.90 -24.74 8.83
C LYS A 191 -42.24 -25.02 9.51
N ASN A 192 -43.08 -23.99 9.68
CA ASN A 192 -44.51 -24.18 9.91
C ASN A 192 -45.24 -23.96 8.57
N PRO A 193 -45.72 -25.02 7.89
CA PRO A 193 -46.30 -24.92 6.55
C PRO A 193 -47.62 -24.13 6.50
N SER A 194 -48.19 -23.75 7.64
CA SER A 194 -49.39 -22.89 7.72
C SER A 194 -49.10 -21.37 7.71
N SER A 195 -47.84 -20.94 7.80
CA SER A 195 -47.48 -19.53 7.95
C SER A 195 -47.44 -18.76 6.62
N LYS A 196 -48.38 -17.82 6.42
CA LYS A 196 -48.41 -16.85 5.29
C LYS A 196 -47.38 -15.69 5.42
N PHE A 197 -46.28 -15.89 6.15
CA PHE A 197 -45.27 -14.85 6.43
C PHE A 197 -43.88 -15.22 5.91
N SER A 198 -43.23 -14.31 5.19
CA SER A 198 -42.00 -14.56 4.44
C SER A 198 -41.10 -13.32 4.47
N PRO A 199 -40.13 -13.23 5.40
CA PRO A 199 -39.37 -12.00 5.63
C PRO A 199 -38.67 -11.47 4.38
N THR A 200 -38.25 -12.35 3.47
CA THR A 200 -37.56 -11.95 2.23
C THR A 200 -38.52 -11.29 1.23
N GLN A 201 -39.79 -11.70 1.19
CA GLN A 201 -40.82 -11.04 0.39
C GLN A 201 -41.26 -9.71 1.03
N ASP A 202 -41.38 -9.68 2.35
CA ASP A 202 -41.76 -8.47 3.10
C ASP A 202 -40.69 -7.37 3.04
N LEU A 203 -39.41 -7.73 3.12
CA LEU A 203 -38.30 -6.79 2.95
C LEU A 203 -38.18 -6.29 1.51
N ALA A 204 -38.39 -7.16 0.51
CA ALA A 204 -38.46 -6.75 -0.88
C ALA A 204 -39.60 -5.74 -1.12
N HIS A 205 -40.78 -5.99 -0.53
CA HIS A 205 -41.92 -5.09 -0.57
C HIS A 205 -41.66 -3.74 0.13
N ALA A 206 -41.02 -3.75 1.31
CA ALA A 206 -40.71 -2.53 2.06
C ALA A 206 -39.67 -1.63 1.38
N PHE A 207 -38.69 -2.21 0.67
CA PHE A 207 -37.66 -1.48 -0.08
C PHE A 207 -38.03 -1.18 -1.54
N GLY A 208 -39.11 -1.77 -2.05
CA GLY A 208 -39.60 -1.52 -3.40
C GLY A 208 -38.74 -2.19 -4.48
N VAL A 209 -38.28 -3.41 -4.22
CA VAL A 209 -37.40 -4.19 -5.12
C VAL A 209 -37.94 -5.59 -5.33
N SER A 210 -37.40 -6.30 -6.34
CA SER A 210 -37.75 -7.72 -6.54
C SER A 210 -37.22 -8.60 -5.39
N VAL A 211 -37.89 -9.73 -5.16
CA VAL A 211 -37.47 -10.75 -4.18
C VAL A 211 -36.08 -11.31 -4.53
N SER A 212 -35.73 -11.37 -5.81
CA SER A 212 -34.39 -11.75 -6.29
C SER A 212 -33.34 -10.71 -5.90
N THR A 213 -33.58 -9.42 -6.18
CA THR A 213 -32.69 -8.31 -5.82
C THR A 213 -32.40 -8.25 -4.32
N ALA A 214 -33.42 -8.48 -3.48
CA ALA A 214 -33.28 -8.54 -2.03
C ALA A 214 -32.50 -9.78 -1.53
N ARG A 215 -32.41 -10.85 -2.32
CA ARG A 215 -31.53 -12.02 -2.08
C ARG A 215 -30.09 -11.72 -2.50
N SER A 216 -29.88 -11.19 -3.70
CA SER A 216 -28.54 -10.94 -4.24
C SER A 216 -27.76 -9.88 -3.45
N CYS A 217 -28.42 -8.82 -2.94
CA CYS A 217 -27.71 -7.79 -2.13
C CYS A 217 -27.07 -8.38 -0.86
N VAL A 218 -27.73 -9.37 -0.24
CA VAL A 218 -27.27 -10.00 1.01
C VAL A 218 -26.22 -11.06 0.73
N MET A 219 -26.46 -11.88 -0.30
CA MET A 219 -25.49 -12.86 -0.77
C MET A 219 -24.17 -12.18 -1.13
N ASN A 220 -24.21 -11.02 -1.80
CA ASN A 220 -23.01 -10.25 -2.15
C ASN A 220 -22.31 -9.62 -0.94
N GLU A 221 -23.04 -9.21 0.11
CA GLU A 221 -22.40 -8.72 1.35
C GLU A 221 -21.78 -9.87 2.16
N ASP A 222 -22.40 -11.05 2.20
CA ASP A 222 -21.85 -12.24 2.87
C ASP A 222 -20.70 -12.88 2.06
N LEU A 223 -20.69 -12.74 0.72
CA LEU A 223 -19.57 -13.13 -0.15
C LEU A 223 -18.38 -12.17 -0.02
N ASN A 224 -18.61 -10.87 0.16
CA ASN A 224 -17.55 -9.87 0.36
C ASN A 224 -17.04 -9.78 1.82
N ASN A 225 -17.73 -10.40 2.79
CA ASN A 225 -17.28 -10.47 4.20
C ASN A 225 -16.57 -11.80 4.57
N GLY A 226 -16.12 -12.59 3.59
CA GLY A 226 -15.45 -13.87 3.83
C GLY A 226 -16.47 -14.99 4.05
N SER A 227 -16.82 -15.66 2.96
CA SER A 227 -17.97 -16.56 2.91
C SER A 227 -17.84 -17.83 3.78
N ASN A 228 -19.00 -18.43 4.08
CA ASN A 228 -19.19 -19.56 4.99
C ASN A 228 -18.48 -20.89 4.65
N LYS A 229 -17.53 -20.91 3.70
CA LYS A 229 -16.42 -21.88 3.74
C LYS A 229 -15.33 -21.35 4.68
N ARG A 230 -15.70 -21.10 5.93
CA ARG A 230 -14.74 -21.29 7.02
C ARG A 230 -14.34 -22.75 6.89
N LYS A 231 -13.07 -23.01 6.53
CA LYS A 231 -12.47 -24.31 6.84
C LYS A 231 -12.78 -24.58 8.31
N GLU A 232 -13.01 -25.84 8.67
CA GLU A 232 -13.06 -26.19 10.09
C GLU A 232 -11.90 -25.49 10.80
N ARG A 233 -12.21 -24.97 11.98
CA ARG A 233 -11.26 -24.33 12.90
C ARG A 233 -9.90 -25.03 12.73
N SER A 234 -8.80 -24.31 12.49
CA SER A 234 -7.53 -24.96 12.16
C SER A 234 -6.97 -25.80 13.31
N ASP A 235 -7.55 -25.65 14.50
CA ASP A 235 -7.40 -26.40 15.74
C ASP A 235 -8.46 -27.52 15.92
N ALA A 236 -9.45 -27.64 15.02
CA ALA A 236 -10.45 -28.71 14.93
C ALA A 236 -10.22 -29.68 13.74
N GLY A 237 -9.45 -29.28 12.72
CA GLY A 237 -9.05 -30.14 11.60
C GLY A 237 -7.52 -30.35 11.52
N GLU A 238 -7.05 -31.37 10.80
CA GLU A 238 -5.61 -31.64 10.67
C GLU A 238 -4.91 -30.71 9.65
N THR A 239 -3.97 -29.90 10.14
CA THR A 239 -3.13 -28.99 9.35
C THR A 239 -1.64 -29.23 9.60
N LEU A 240 -0.76 -28.61 8.81
CA LEU A 240 0.70 -28.66 9.01
C LEU A 240 1.14 -28.18 10.41
N PHE A 241 0.40 -27.27 11.02
CA PHE A 241 0.77 -26.65 12.29
C PHE A 241 0.35 -27.51 13.49
N ASN A 242 -0.81 -28.18 13.43
CA ASN A 242 -1.35 -28.96 14.57
C ASN A 242 -1.34 -30.50 14.40
N SER A 243 -1.06 -31.05 13.21
CA SER A 243 -0.99 -32.50 12.99
C SER A 243 0.42 -32.96 12.59
N ASP A 244 1.01 -33.81 13.43
CA ASP A 244 2.27 -34.50 13.15
C ASP A 244 2.16 -35.43 11.92
N ARG A 245 1.03 -36.15 11.80
CA ARG A 245 0.69 -36.96 10.63
C ARG A 245 0.72 -36.11 9.35
N LYS A 246 0.18 -34.89 9.40
CA LYS A 246 0.15 -33.98 8.25
C LYS A 246 1.52 -33.38 7.93
N ARG A 247 2.37 -33.12 8.93
CA ARG A 247 3.77 -32.72 8.72
C ARG A 247 4.55 -33.81 7.98
N LYS A 248 4.52 -35.04 8.49
CA LYS A 248 5.20 -36.20 7.90
C LYS A 248 4.68 -36.55 6.50
N GLN A 249 3.40 -36.31 6.21
CA GLN A 249 2.85 -36.50 4.86
C GLN A 249 3.39 -35.49 3.83
N VAL A 250 3.71 -34.25 4.24
CA VAL A 250 4.07 -33.17 3.32
C VAL A 250 5.59 -33.00 3.20
N TRP A 251 6.33 -33.10 4.30
CA TRP A 251 7.78 -32.96 4.32
C TRP A 251 8.47 -34.31 4.11
N THR A 252 8.55 -34.72 2.85
CA THR A 252 9.42 -35.81 2.39
C THR A 252 10.76 -35.24 1.90
N ALA A 253 11.79 -36.09 1.77
CA ALA A 253 13.08 -35.69 1.19
C ALA A 253 12.91 -35.07 -0.21
N GLN A 254 12.04 -35.66 -1.05
CA GLN A 254 11.68 -35.12 -2.36
C GLN A 254 11.01 -33.74 -2.26
N HIS A 255 10.14 -33.50 -1.28
CA HIS A 255 9.51 -32.18 -1.10
C HIS A 255 10.51 -31.13 -0.59
N TYR A 256 11.47 -31.51 0.24
CA TYR A 256 12.58 -30.63 0.66
C TYR A 256 13.45 -30.26 -0.54
N HIS A 257 13.88 -31.25 -1.34
CA HIS A 257 14.68 -31.02 -2.54
C HIS A 257 13.96 -30.12 -3.56
N ALA A 258 12.68 -30.39 -3.82
CA ALA A 258 11.82 -29.57 -4.67
C ALA A 258 11.72 -28.11 -4.20
N LYS A 259 11.81 -27.87 -2.89
CA LYS A 259 11.81 -26.52 -2.30
C LYS A 259 13.19 -25.87 -2.38
N ARG A 260 14.27 -26.63 -2.18
CA ARG A 260 15.66 -26.19 -2.30
C ARG A 260 15.95 -25.70 -3.73
N LEU A 261 15.68 -26.54 -4.74
CA LEU A 261 15.82 -26.19 -6.15
C LEU A 261 15.04 -24.91 -6.53
N ARG A 262 13.79 -24.78 -6.07
CA ARG A 262 12.94 -23.61 -6.37
C ARG A 262 13.40 -22.29 -5.73
N ILE A 263 14.33 -22.32 -4.77
CA ILE A 263 14.97 -21.13 -4.19
C ILE A 263 16.25 -20.80 -4.95
N VAL A 264 17.04 -21.80 -5.33
CA VAL A 264 18.26 -21.62 -6.13
C VAL A 264 17.93 -21.11 -7.53
N TYR A 265 16.96 -21.74 -8.18
CA TYR A 265 16.47 -21.44 -9.53
C TYR A 265 15.18 -20.59 -9.49
N GLU A 266 15.11 -19.62 -8.56
CA GLU A 266 13.92 -18.76 -8.44
C GLU A 266 13.70 -17.95 -9.74
N GLY A 267 12.54 -18.14 -10.37
CA GLY A 267 12.12 -17.39 -11.56
C GLY A 267 12.45 -18.07 -12.90
N GLU A 268 13.43 -18.98 -12.94
CA GLU A 268 13.64 -19.96 -14.02
C GLU A 268 12.55 -21.04 -13.95
N GLY A 269 12.32 -21.62 -12.76
CA GLY A 269 11.11 -22.38 -12.43
C GLY A 269 10.95 -23.74 -13.12
N MET A 270 11.60 -24.75 -12.53
CA MET A 270 11.46 -26.16 -12.91
C MET A 270 10.04 -26.73 -12.69
N THR A 271 9.64 -27.61 -13.60
CA THR A 271 8.44 -28.47 -13.50
C THR A 271 8.57 -29.50 -12.36
N ASN A 272 7.47 -30.19 -12.02
CA ASN A 272 7.55 -31.24 -10.99
C ASN A 272 8.28 -32.49 -11.51
N GLU A 273 8.25 -32.68 -12.82
CA GLU A 273 8.81 -33.79 -13.58
C GLU A 273 10.34 -33.66 -13.64
N GLU A 274 10.87 -32.48 -13.96
CA GLU A 274 12.30 -32.16 -13.90
C GLU A 274 12.84 -32.29 -12.47
N ILE A 275 12.14 -31.70 -11.48
CA ILE A 275 12.50 -31.82 -10.06
C ILE A 275 12.52 -33.27 -9.59
N LYS A 276 11.61 -34.13 -10.10
CA LYS A 276 11.61 -35.55 -9.78
C LYS A 276 12.79 -36.26 -10.45
N ALA A 277 13.04 -36.01 -11.74
CA ALA A 277 14.15 -36.62 -12.46
C ALA A 277 15.53 -36.24 -11.85
N ASP A 278 15.65 -35.02 -11.34
CA ASP A 278 16.82 -34.56 -10.58
C ASP A 278 16.92 -35.25 -9.20
N PHE A 279 15.80 -35.34 -8.46
CA PHE A 279 15.75 -36.08 -7.18
C PHE A 279 16.14 -37.55 -7.33
N ASP A 280 15.66 -38.21 -8.39
CA ASP A 280 15.93 -39.62 -8.69
C ASP A 280 17.41 -39.86 -9.12
N ARG A 281 18.19 -38.80 -9.36
CA ARG A 281 19.64 -38.83 -9.69
C ARG A 281 20.56 -38.50 -8.52
N LEU A 282 20.02 -38.08 -7.37
CA LEU A 282 20.83 -37.67 -6.21
C LEU A 282 21.74 -38.79 -5.71
N THR A 283 22.95 -38.42 -5.30
CA THR A 283 23.85 -39.37 -4.63
C THR A 283 23.29 -39.77 -3.25
N PRO A 284 23.72 -40.93 -2.70
CA PRO A 284 23.32 -41.34 -1.34
C PRO A 284 23.71 -40.34 -0.24
N ALA A 285 24.64 -39.40 -0.49
CA ALA A 285 25.00 -38.35 0.44
C ALA A 285 23.97 -37.20 0.41
N GLU A 286 23.62 -36.72 -0.78
CA GLU A 286 22.62 -35.65 -0.97
C GLU A 286 21.20 -36.10 -0.60
N LEU A 287 20.88 -37.38 -0.83
CA LEU A 287 19.61 -37.95 -0.38
C LEU A 287 19.48 -37.88 1.15
N ARG A 288 20.54 -38.25 1.89
CA ARG A 288 20.59 -38.13 3.37
C ARG A 288 20.52 -36.68 3.84
N GLU A 289 21.11 -35.74 3.08
CA GLU A 289 20.97 -34.30 3.35
C GLU A 289 19.52 -33.85 3.20
N CYS A 290 18.82 -34.27 2.13
CA CYS A 290 17.41 -33.98 1.90
C CYS A 290 16.48 -34.63 2.95
N GLU A 291 16.78 -35.84 3.42
CA GLU A 291 16.09 -36.48 4.55
C GLU A 291 16.28 -35.70 5.86
N ALA A 292 17.52 -35.29 6.16
CA ALA A 292 17.81 -34.46 7.32
C ALA A 292 17.11 -33.09 7.22
N GLY A 293 17.14 -32.46 6.05
CA GLY A 293 16.43 -31.22 5.76
C GLY A 293 14.91 -31.32 5.96
N ALA A 294 14.28 -32.37 5.43
CA ALA A 294 12.87 -32.65 5.64
C ALA A 294 12.53 -32.82 7.13
N LYS A 295 13.37 -33.54 7.89
CA LYS A 295 13.22 -33.69 9.34
C LYS A 295 13.34 -32.34 10.08
N ARG A 296 14.34 -31.51 9.75
CA ARG A 296 14.48 -30.14 10.28
C ARG A 296 13.21 -29.31 10.07
N MET A 297 12.59 -29.40 8.89
CA MET A 297 11.33 -28.69 8.60
C MET A 297 10.14 -29.20 9.44
N ILE A 298 10.04 -30.50 9.69
CA ILE A 298 9.02 -31.09 10.57
C ILE A 298 9.18 -30.56 12.01
N ASP A 299 10.40 -30.56 12.53
CA ASP A 299 10.72 -30.10 13.89
C ASP A 299 10.48 -28.58 14.03
N GLN A 300 10.91 -27.79 13.04
CA GLN A 300 10.69 -26.34 12.98
C GLN A 300 9.19 -25.98 12.92
N LEU A 301 8.36 -26.77 12.24
CA LEU A 301 6.91 -26.55 12.21
C LEU A 301 6.23 -26.71 13.59
N VAL A 302 6.80 -27.48 14.51
CA VAL A 302 6.26 -27.60 15.88
C VAL A 302 6.39 -26.27 16.64
N SER A 303 7.49 -25.54 16.42
CA SER A 303 7.74 -24.23 17.05
C SER A 303 7.17 -23.04 16.27
N THR A 304 6.74 -23.26 15.01
CA THR A 304 6.37 -22.20 14.07
C THR A 304 5.20 -21.34 14.55
N ASP A 305 4.28 -21.88 15.35
CA ASP A 305 3.17 -21.12 15.93
C ASP A 305 3.67 -19.96 16.82
N ALA A 306 4.70 -20.23 17.63
CA ALA A 306 5.34 -19.22 18.47
C ALA A 306 6.09 -18.18 17.63
N SER A 307 6.75 -18.58 16.54
CA SER A 307 7.46 -17.69 15.62
C SER A 307 6.52 -16.79 14.79
N ILE A 308 5.40 -17.34 14.29
CA ILE A 308 4.33 -16.56 13.64
C ILE A 308 3.75 -15.56 14.64
N GLY A 309 3.41 -16.01 15.85
CA GLY A 309 2.90 -15.14 16.91
C GLY A 309 3.89 -14.05 17.30
N LYS A 310 5.19 -14.37 17.41
CA LYS A 310 6.28 -13.43 17.70
C LYS A 310 6.36 -12.35 16.61
N CYS A 311 6.50 -12.74 15.35
CA CYS A 311 6.57 -11.82 14.21
C CYS A 311 5.32 -10.93 14.12
N LEU A 312 4.12 -11.48 14.34
CA LEU A 312 2.88 -10.70 14.36
C LEU A 312 2.79 -9.72 15.54
N ARG A 313 3.28 -10.08 16.73
CA ARG A 313 3.31 -9.21 17.91
C ARG A 313 4.31 -8.07 17.72
N GLU A 314 5.54 -8.38 17.33
CA GLU A 314 6.61 -7.40 17.10
C GLU A 314 6.24 -6.40 16.01
N THR A 315 5.59 -6.87 14.95
CA THR A 315 5.14 -6.01 13.84
C THR A 315 3.77 -5.38 14.08
N ASN A 316 3.07 -5.63 15.19
CA ASN A 316 1.66 -5.22 15.43
C ASN A 316 0.71 -5.59 14.27
N GLY A 317 0.99 -6.72 13.61
CA GLY A 317 0.28 -7.18 12.42
C GLY A 317 0.61 -6.41 11.12
N THR A 318 1.50 -5.43 11.15
CA THR A 318 1.90 -4.52 10.06
C THR A 318 2.87 -5.19 9.05
N VAL A 319 2.76 -6.50 8.82
CA VAL A 319 3.75 -7.32 8.09
C VAL A 319 3.14 -8.10 6.93
N SER A 320 3.90 -8.34 5.87
CA SER A 320 3.41 -9.15 4.74
C SER A 320 3.38 -10.65 5.08
N TRP A 321 2.56 -11.45 4.39
CA TRP A 321 2.56 -12.91 4.60
C TRP A 321 3.82 -13.58 4.07
N GLU A 322 4.47 -13.00 3.05
CA GLU A 322 5.77 -13.46 2.57
C GLU A 322 6.84 -13.27 3.64
N THR A 323 6.91 -12.06 4.21
CA THR A 323 7.85 -11.76 5.30
C THR A 323 7.67 -12.72 6.48
N ILE A 324 6.44 -13.01 6.92
CA ILE A 324 6.26 -13.99 8.00
C ILE A 324 6.81 -15.37 7.59
N ALA A 325 6.64 -15.81 6.35
CA ALA A 325 7.21 -17.08 5.87
C ALA A 325 8.74 -17.06 5.87
N THR A 326 9.36 -15.96 5.43
CA THR A 326 10.80 -15.70 5.48
C THR A 326 11.36 -15.72 6.92
N GLU A 327 10.74 -14.98 7.84
CA GLU A 327 11.18 -14.89 9.24
C GLU A 327 11.02 -16.23 9.97
N VAL A 328 9.91 -16.94 9.73
CA VAL A 328 9.70 -18.29 10.26
C VAL A 328 10.73 -19.29 9.73
N ALA A 329 11.19 -19.14 8.48
CA ALA A 329 12.26 -19.94 7.90
C ALA A 329 13.66 -19.58 8.45
N GLY A 330 13.82 -18.40 9.06
CA GLY A 330 15.10 -17.87 9.53
C GLY A 330 15.91 -17.14 8.45
N GLY A 331 15.31 -16.75 7.33
CA GLY A 331 15.99 -16.04 6.24
C GLY A 331 15.31 -16.21 4.87
N ALA A 332 15.69 -15.37 3.90
CA ALA A 332 15.15 -15.44 2.54
C ALA A 332 15.70 -16.64 1.76
N ASN A 333 16.98 -16.96 1.95
CA ASN A 333 17.70 -18.04 1.26
C ASN A 333 17.53 -19.40 1.97
N ARG A 334 16.38 -19.64 2.60
CA ARG A 334 16.11 -20.85 3.39
C ARG A 334 14.80 -21.50 2.96
N VAL A 335 14.76 -22.83 2.98
CA VAL A 335 13.54 -23.60 2.70
C VAL A 335 12.43 -23.20 3.66
N GLN A 336 11.35 -22.60 3.14
CA GLN A 336 10.22 -22.15 3.97
C GLN A 336 9.42 -23.35 4.52
N PRO A 337 9.32 -23.55 5.85
CA PRO A 337 8.57 -24.66 6.46
C PRO A 337 7.05 -24.55 6.22
N ALA A 338 6.55 -23.33 5.95
CA ALA A 338 5.21 -23.09 5.42
C ALA A 338 5.21 -21.87 4.50
N CYS A 339 4.56 -21.96 3.33
CA CYS A 339 4.46 -20.83 2.40
C CYS A 339 3.48 -19.76 2.88
N LYS A 340 3.62 -18.53 2.37
CA LYS A 340 2.74 -17.38 2.67
C LYS A 340 1.24 -17.68 2.64
N THR A 341 0.77 -18.52 1.72
CA THR A 341 -0.65 -18.87 1.59
C THR A 341 -1.12 -19.82 2.69
N SER A 342 -0.28 -20.76 3.10
CA SER A 342 -0.56 -21.67 4.23
C SER A 342 -0.58 -20.89 5.55
N ILE A 343 0.39 -19.99 5.76
CA ILE A 343 0.44 -19.09 6.92
C ILE A 343 -0.77 -18.15 6.93
N ALA A 344 -1.09 -17.49 5.81
CA ALA A 344 -2.25 -16.61 5.71
C ALA A 344 -3.56 -17.36 5.97
N THR A 345 -3.72 -18.56 5.42
CA THR A 345 -4.90 -19.41 5.67
C THR A 345 -5.03 -19.76 7.16
N TYR A 346 -3.93 -20.20 7.78
CA TYR A 346 -3.90 -20.60 9.18
C TYR A 346 -4.17 -19.42 10.12
N VAL A 347 -3.47 -18.31 9.95
CA VAL A 347 -3.65 -17.11 10.79
C VAL A 347 -5.05 -16.51 10.59
N MET A 348 -5.56 -16.45 9.36
CA MET A 348 -6.92 -15.93 9.09
C MET A 348 -8.04 -16.90 9.48
N SER A 349 -7.78 -18.20 9.72
CA SER A 349 -8.78 -19.11 10.29
C SER A 349 -8.93 -18.97 11.81
N THR A 350 -7.96 -18.37 12.50
CA THR A 350 -8.04 -18.09 13.95
C THR A 350 -9.21 -17.15 14.30
N TYR A 351 -9.62 -17.14 15.57
CA TYR A 351 -10.76 -16.36 16.02
C TYR A 351 -10.46 -14.84 16.01
N GLY A 352 -11.28 -14.08 15.28
CA GLY A 352 -11.26 -12.60 15.27
C GLY A 352 -10.36 -11.94 14.21
N ALA A 353 -9.62 -12.72 13.42
CA ALA A 353 -8.74 -12.19 12.37
C ALA A 353 -9.52 -11.46 11.25
N LYS A 354 -9.06 -10.26 10.87
CA LYS A 354 -9.66 -9.42 9.82
C LYS A 354 -8.65 -8.51 9.12
N TYR A 355 -9.03 -8.01 7.95
CA TYR A 355 -8.34 -6.96 7.18
C TYR A 355 -9.08 -5.61 7.29
N THR A 356 -8.41 -4.50 7.00
CA THR A 356 -8.97 -3.13 7.05
C THR A 356 -8.30 -2.27 5.98
N SER A 357 -9.02 -1.37 5.29
CA SER A 357 -8.44 -0.62 4.18
C SER A 357 -8.85 0.85 4.12
N THR A 358 -8.05 1.65 3.42
CA THR A 358 -8.36 3.02 3.01
C THR A 358 -7.69 3.22 1.65
N LYS A 359 -8.42 3.79 0.68
CA LYS A 359 -7.91 4.11 -0.66
C LYS A 359 -8.21 5.57 -0.98
N THR A 360 -7.29 6.22 -1.67
CA THR A 360 -7.46 7.54 -2.28
C THR A 360 -6.80 7.50 -3.65
N GLN A 361 -7.47 8.03 -4.67
CA GLN A 361 -6.90 8.29 -5.99
C GLN A 361 -7.29 9.72 -6.42
N PRO A 362 -6.39 10.47 -7.07
CA PRO A 362 -6.72 11.78 -7.61
C PRO A 362 -7.74 11.66 -8.75
N THR A 363 -8.64 12.64 -8.85
CA THR A 363 -9.57 12.76 -9.98
C THR A 363 -8.87 13.49 -11.13
N MET A 364 -9.00 12.99 -12.36
CA MET A 364 -8.44 13.64 -13.55
C MET A 364 -9.50 14.49 -14.27
N ASN A 365 -9.07 15.63 -14.79
CA ASN A 365 -9.81 16.42 -15.78
C ASN A 365 -9.37 16.01 -17.21
N ASP A 366 -10.05 16.54 -18.23
CA ASP A 366 -9.80 16.14 -19.62
C ASP A 366 -8.49 16.70 -20.19
N ALA A 367 -8.00 17.84 -19.67
CA ALA A 367 -6.69 18.38 -20.02
C ALA A 367 -5.55 17.43 -19.60
N ASN A 368 -5.60 16.91 -18.35
CA ASN A 368 -4.65 15.91 -17.87
C ASN A 368 -4.73 14.62 -18.70
N LYS A 369 -5.93 14.19 -19.11
CA LYS A 369 -6.07 13.02 -20.01
C LYS A 369 -5.37 13.27 -21.34
N LYS A 370 -5.65 14.39 -22.02
CA LYS A 370 -5.00 14.70 -23.30
C LYS A 370 -3.48 14.66 -23.18
N GLN A 371 -2.92 15.35 -22.17
CA GLN A 371 -1.46 15.37 -21.93
C GLN A 371 -0.88 13.97 -21.64
N ARG A 372 -1.60 13.11 -20.92
CA ARG A 372 -1.19 11.71 -20.71
C ARG A 372 -1.25 10.90 -22.00
N PHE A 373 -2.26 11.12 -22.83
CA PHE A 373 -2.41 10.42 -24.11
C PHE A 373 -1.33 10.85 -25.11
N ASP A 374 -1.06 12.15 -25.20
CA ASP A 374 0.02 12.71 -26.00
C ASP A 374 1.39 12.18 -25.52
N TRP A 375 1.65 12.16 -24.20
CA TRP A 375 2.85 11.52 -23.63
C TRP A 375 2.94 10.04 -23.99
N SER A 376 1.83 9.31 -23.97
CA SER A 376 1.86 7.89 -24.32
C SER A 376 2.14 7.66 -25.80
N LYS A 377 1.68 8.54 -26.69
CA LYS A 377 2.04 8.50 -28.12
C LYS A 377 3.52 8.78 -28.31
N HIS A 378 4.01 9.87 -27.71
CA HIS A 378 5.43 10.24 -27.67
C HIS A 378 6.32 9.08 -27.21
N PHE A 379 5.98 8.45 -26.08
CA PHE A 379 6.68 7.28 -25.55
C PHE A 379 6.83 6.16 -26.59
N PHE A 380 5.73 5.78 -27.26
CA PHE A 380 5.79 4.71 -28.27
C PHE A 380 6.56 5.13 -29.52
N LEU A 381 6.33 6.33 -30.06
CA LEU A 381 7.08 6.82 -31.21
C LEU A 381 8.59 6.87 -30.92
N PHE A 382 8.99 7.42 -29.78
CA PHE A 382 10.40 7.49 -29.41
C PHE A 382 11.05 6.11 -29.32
N TYR A 383 10.42 5.12 -28.66
CA TYR A 383 10.97 3.77 -28.59
C TYR A 383 10.89 2.99 -29.90
N GLU A 384 9.93 3.28 -30.77
CA GLU A 384 9.90 2.70 -32.12
C GLU A 384 11.06 3.22 -33.00
N GLY A 385 11.48 4.47 -32.83
CA GLY A 385 12.71 5.00 -33.42
C GLY A 385 13.98 4.43 -32.75
N ALA A 386 14.02 4.33 -31.42
CA ALA A 386 15.18 3.87 -30.68
C ALA A 386 15.63 2.43 -30.99
N LYS A 387 14.70 1.58 -31.46
CA LYS A 387 15.00 0.23 -31.96
C LYS A 387 15.96 0.24 -33.14
N LEU A 388 15.85 1.23 -34.04
CA LEU A 388 16.64 1.33 -35.27
C LEU A 388 18.14 1.46 -34.98
N PHE A 389 18.51 2.26 -33.99
CA PHE A 389 19.91 2.42 -33.58
C PHE A 389 20.40 1.44 -32.51
N SER A 390 19.54 0.51 -32.06
CA SER A 390 19.87 -0.44 -30.99
C SER A 390 21.08 -1.36 -31.22
N PRO A 391 21.58 -1.63 -32.45
CA PRO A 391 22.86 -2.33 -32.65
C PRO A 391 24.06 -1.59 -32.07
N LYS A 392 24.17 -0.26 -32.26
CA LYS A 392 25.32 0.57 -31.82
C LYS A 392 25.10 1.28 -30.49
N SER A 393 23.87 1.74 -30.23
CA SER A 393 23.58 2.64 -29.12
C SER A 393 22.47 2.08 -28.22
N GLN A 394 22.73 2.08 -26.91
CA GLN A 394 21.85 1.57 -25.87
C GLN A 394 21.31 2.72 -25.03
N ILE A 395 19.99 2.80 -24.89
CA ILE A 395 19.35 3.75 -23.98
C ILE A 395 19.51 3.28 -22.55
N LEU A 396 19.88 4.21 -21.66
CA LEU A 396 19.75 4.11 -20.21
C LEU A 396 18.59 5.02 -19.77
N MET A 397 17.43 4.42 -19.51
CA MET A 397 16.26 5.11 -18.95
C MET A 397 16.54 5.48 -17.51
N LEU A 398 16.43 6.76 -17.15
CA LEU A 398 16.69 7.30 -15.82
C LEU A 398 15.41 7.89 -15.23
N HIS A 399 15.08 7.51 -14.00
CA HIS A 399 13.94 8.05 -13.26
C HIS A 399 14.42 8.66 -11.94
N LEU A 400 14.01 9.90 -11.68
CA LEU A 400 14.23 10.63 -10.43
C LEU A 400 12.90 11.03 -9.78
N ASP A 401 12.87 11.00 -8.44
CA ASP A 401 11.75 11.44 -7.60
C ASP A 401 12.21 11.56 -6.13
N GLU A 402 11.43 12.24 -5.28
CA GLU A 402 11.68 12.35 -3.85
C GLU A 402 10.57 11.76 -2.97
N LYS A 403 10.96 11.15 -1.85
CA LYS A 403 10.02 10.61 -0.87
C LYS A 403 10.33 10.99 0.57
N TRP A 404 9.29 11.45 1.26
CA TRP A 404 9.23 11.44 2.72
C TRP A 404 9.04 10.01 3.24
N PHE A 405 10.10 9.44 3.81
CA PHE A 405 10.03 8.24 4.65
C PHE A 405 9.67 8.67 6.08
N TYR A 406 8.74 7.96 6.71
CA TYR A 406 8.20 8.31 8.03
C TYR A 406 8.71 7.35 9.10
N CYS A 407 9.02 7.87 10.29
CA CYS A 407 9.48 7.09 11.46
C CYS A 407 8.46 6.07 11.97
N LEU A 408 7.22 6.10 11.47
CA LEU A 408 6.15 5.15 11.73
C LEU A 408 5.17 5.16 10.54
N VAL A 409 5.13 4.06 9.79
CA VAL A 409 4.16 3.89 8.69
C VAL A 409 2.93 3.12 9.19
N ILE A 410 1.86 3.85 9.50
CA ILE A 410 0.56 3.26 9.83
C ILE A 410 -0.01 2.60 8.56
N ARG A 411 0.00 1.27 8.47
CA ARG A 411 -0.64 0.57 7.35
C ARG A 411 -2.14 0.46 7.56
N SER A 412 -2.88 0.50 6.46
CA SER A 412 -4.35 0.33 6.47
C SER A 412 -4.75 -1.05 7.03
N ASN A 413 -3.99 -2.10 6.68
CA ASN A 413 -4.27 -3.52 6.99
C ASN A 413 -3.39 -4.07 8.13
N ASN A 414 -3.55 -3.56 9.36
CA ASN A 414 -2.90 -4.20 10.52
C ASN A 414 -3.67 -5.45 10.96
N LYS A 415 -2.97 -6.59 11.07
CA LYS A 415 -3.57 -7.86 11.49
C LYS A 415 -3.86 -7.84 12.99
N TRP A 416 -5.14 -7.87 13.33
CA TRP A 416 -5.58 -8.12 14.71
C TRP A 416 -5.68 -9.65 14.91
N VAL A 417 -4.86 -10.22 15.78
CA VAL A 417 -4.86 -11.68 16.02
C VAL A 417 -4.81 -11.98 17.53
N PRO A 418 -5.93 -11.85 18.25
CA PRO A 418 -6.00 -12.02 19.71
C PRO A 418 -5.48 -13.37 20.20
N TYR A 419 -5.62 -14.43 19.39
CA TYR A 419 -5.08 -15.76 19.70
C TYR A 419 -3.57 -15.74 19.98
N PHE A 420 -2.81 -14.92 19.25
CA PHE A 420 -1.38 -14.72 19.47
C PHE A 420 -1.04 -13.59 20.45
N GLY A 421 -2.03 -13.04 21.17
CA GLY A 421 -1.84 -11.82 21.97
C GLY A 421 -1.56 -10.58 21.12
N VAL A 422 -1.85 -10.61 19.81
CA VAL A 422 -1.58 -9.50 18.88
C VAL A 422 -2.76 -8.54 18.93
N THR A 423 -2.63 -7.48 19.73
CA THR A 423 -3.55 -6.34 19.76
C THR A 423 -2.94 -5.13 19.04
N PRO A 424 -3.73 -4.26 18.38
CA PRO A 424 -3.18 -3.06 17.75
C PRO A 424 -2.61 -2.09 18.80
N ASN A 425 -1.35 -1.69 18.65
CA ASN A 425 -0.79 -0.60 19.45
C ASN A 425 -1.38 0.75 19.02
N HIS A 426 -1.91 1.49 19.99
CA HIS A 426 -2.43 2.84 19.79
C HIS A 426 -1.30 3.87 19.92
N HIS A 427 -0.75 4.30 18.79
CA HIS A 427 0.23 5.38 18.77
C HIS A 427 -0.47 6.74 18.83
N ASN A 428 -0.51 7.34 20.02
CA ASN A 428 -1.02 8.68 20.22
C ASN A 428 -0.02 9.71 19.67
N SER A 429 -0.36 10.36 18.57
CA SER A 429 0.41 11.48 18.01
C SER A 429 -0.50 12.71 17.94
N HIS A 430 -0.03 13.86 18.44
CA HIS A 430 -0.82 15.09 18.44
C HIS A 430 -1.10 15.60 17.01
N THR A 431 -0.15 15.42 16.08
CA THR A 431 -0.36 15.65 14.65
C THR A 431 0.50 14.68 13.82
N LYS A 432 0.03 14.32 12.62
CA LYS A 432 0.85 13.58 11.63
C LYS A 432 2.10 14.37 11.20
N HIS A 433 2.05 15.70 11.26
CA HIS A 433 3.16 16.59 10.92
C HIS A 433 4.29 16.64 11.96
N SER A 434 4.05 16.14 13.18
CA SER A 434 5.05 16.05 14.25
C SER A 434 5.68 14.67 14.40
N ALA A 435 5.37 13.72 13.52
CA ALA A 435 6.11 12.48 13.42
C ALA A 435 7.44 12.73 12.68
N GLU A 436 8.53 12.16 13.19
CA GLU A 436 9.85 12.25 12.55
C GLU A 436 9.80 11.65 11.14
N LYS A 437 10.53 12.26 10.21
CA LYS A 437 10.51 11.89 8.80
C LYS A 437 11.76 12.42 8.11
N VAL A 438 12.31 11.61 7.21
CA VAL A 438 13.45 11.98 6.37
C VAL A 438 12.98 12.09 4.91
N LEU A 439 13.49 13.09 4.20
CA LEU A 439 13.26 13.23 2.76
C LEU A 439 14.47 12.62 2.04
N GLY A 440 14.23 11.64 1.18
CA GLY A 440 15.24 11.09 0.29
C GLY A 440 14.92 11.40 -1.16
N ILE A 441 15.91 11.83 -1.94
CA ILE A 441 15.89 11.90 -3.40
C ILE A 441 16.59 10.65 -3.94
N ALA A 442 16.04 10.01 -4.97
CA ALA A 442 16.59 8.79 -5.54
C ALA A 442 16.67 8.85 -7.07
N LEU A 443 17.70 8.22 -7.64
CA LEU A 443 17.89 8.03 -9.08
C LEU A 443 18.07 6.53 -9.37
N VAL A 444 17.26 6.01 -10.30
CA VAL A 444 17.31 4.60 -10.75
C VAL A 444 17.36 4.51 -12.27
N GLY A 445 18.01 3.48 -12.78
CA GLY A 445 18.29 3.28 -14.20
C GLY A 445 17.81 1.93 -14.76
N PHE A 446 17.54 1.89 -16.07
CA PHE A 446 17.18 0.66 -16.79
C PHE A 446 17.69 0.66 -18.23
N LEU A 447 18.21 -0.50 -18.67
CA LEU A 447 18.80 -0.73 -19.99
C LEU A 447 17.90 -1.70 -20.77
N PRO A 448 16.86 -1.22 -21.48
CA PRO A 448 15.93 -2.07 -22.22
C PRO A 448 16.61 -2.88 -23.33
N HIS A 449 16.34 -4.18 -23.40
CA HIS A 449 16.90 -5.07 -24.42
C HIS A 449 16.43 -4.65 -25.82
N GLY A 450 17.37 -4.41 -26.74
CA GLY A 450 17.07 -3.93 -28.10
C GLY A 450 16.43 -2.53 -28.13
N ASN A 451 16.68 -1.72 -27.10
CA ASN A 451 15.98 -0.45 -26.84
C ASN A 451 14.43 -0.57 -26.77
N ASP A 452 13.88 -1.76 -26.47
CA ASP A 452 12.44 -1.95 -26.27
C ASP A 452 12.11 -2.24 -24.78
N PRO A 453 11.48 -1.30 -24.05
CA PRO A 453 11.06 -1.53 -22.67
C PRO A 453 10.05 -2.69 -22.47
N LYS A 454 9.38 -3.16 -23.52
CA LYS A 454 8.55 -4.38 -23.50
C LYS A 454 9.39 -5.63 -23.20
N ASN A 455 10.59 -5.69 -23.77
CA ASN A 455 11.41 -6.90 -23.84
C ASN A 455 12.15 -7.22 -22.53
N GLY A 456 12.01 -6.37 -21.53
CA GLY A 456 12.84 -6.41 -20.33
C GLY A 456 14.17 -5.67 -20.57
N GLY A 457 15.13 -5.90 -19.69
CA GLY A 457 16.37 -5.17 -19.62
C GLY A 457 17.09 -5.33 -18.28
N GLU A 458 18.31 -4.79 -18.22
CA GLU A 458 19.09 -4.74 -16.99
C GLU A 458 18.73 -3.53 -16.12
N SER A 459 18.88 -3.64 -14.80
CA SER A 459 18.45 -2.62 -13.84
C SER A 459 19.59 -2.10 -12.98
N VAL A 460 19.66 -0.78 -12.83
CA VAL A 460 20.74 -0.08 -12.13
C VAL A 460 20.18 0.77 -10.99
N LEU A 461 20.80 0.67 -9.82
CA LEU A 461 20.54 1.53 -8.67
C LEU A 461 21.68 2.56 -8.65
N ILE A 462 21.38 3.85 -8.81
CA ILE A 462 22.42 4.86 -9.05
C ILE A 462 22.72 5.61 -7.76
N ASN A 463 21.73 6.29 -7.17
CA ASN A 463 21.93 7.02 -5.92
C ASN A 463 20.66 7.15 -5.09
N ILE A 464 20.83 7.24 -3.77
CA ILE A 464 19.81 7.80 -2.86
C ILE A 464 20.49 8.74 -1.85
N THR A 465 20.00 9.98 -1.75
CA THR A 465 20.58 11.03 -0.90
C THR A 465 19.52 11.65 0.01
N ARG A 466 19.89 12.01 1.26
CA ARG A 466 18.98 12.67 2.21
C ARG A 466 18.95 14.17 1.92
N CYS A 467 17.76 14.73 1.70
CA CYS A 467 17.62 16.14 1.37
C CYS A 467 17.76 17.01 2.62
N GLY A 468 18.95 17.58 2.83
CA GLY A 468 19.28 18.45 3.96
C GLY A 468 20.78 18.59 4.15
N LYS A 469 21.21 19.01 5.35
CA LYS A 469 22.64 19.01 5.72
C LYS A 469 22.87 18.95 7.23
N MET A 470 24.09 18.60 7.63
CA MET A 470 24.52 18.71 9.02
C MET A 470 24.69 20.18 9.44
N LYS A 471 24.17 20.54 10.62
CA LYS A 471 24.35 21.86 11.25
C LYS A 471 24.69 21.75 12.73
N PRO A 472 25.53 22.65 13.26
CA PRO A 472 25.72 22.77 14.70
C PRO A 472 24.47 23.37 15.36
N ALA A 473 24.03 22.77 16.47
CA ALA A 473 22.93 23.28 17.27
C ALA A 473 23.28 24.67 17.85
N LYS A 474 22.48 25.69 17.52
CA LYS A 474 22.71 27.08 17.96
C LYS A 474 22.56 27.29 19.48
N LYS A 475 21.83 26.39 20.14
CA LYS A 475 21.53 26.38 21.58
C LYS A 475 21.24 24.96 22.04
N ASP A 476 21.27 24.75 23.34
CA ASP A 476 20.77 23.51 23.94
C ASP A 476 19.28 23.33 23.64
N THR A 477 18.90 22.10 23.34
CA THR A 477 17.50 21.70 23.16
C THR A 477 17.21 20.51 24.06
N TYR A 478 15.97 20.40 24.54
CA TYR A 478 15.58 19.42 25.55
C TYR A 478 14.36 18.63 25.06
N LYS A 479 14.23 17.37 25.48
CA LYS A 479 13.13 16.49 25.08
C LYS A 479 11.82 16.97 25.72
N ARG A 480 10.69 16.67 25.08
CA ARG A 480 9.36 16.92 25.65
C ARG A 480 9.06 15.88 26.71
N VAL A 481 8.75 16.35 27.92
CA VAL A 481 8.23 15.52 29.01
C VAL A 481 6.73 15.77 29.11
N TYR A 482 5.93 14.74 28.84
CA TYR A 482 4.47 14.85 28.81
C TYR A 482 3.87 14.63 30.20
N ASN A 483 2.91 15.48 30.56
CA ASN A 483 2.12 15.39 31.77
C ASN A 483 0.91 14.46 31.57
N PRO A 484 0.29 13.93 32.65
CA PRO A 484 -0.88 13.06 32.55
C PRO A 484 -2.11 13.68 31.86
N ASP A 485 -2.19 15.01 31.79
CA ASP A 485 -3.25 15.76 31.10
C ASP A 485 -3.01 15.96 29.59
N GLY A 486 -1.89 15.45 29.06
CA GLY A 486 -1.48 15.62 27.66
C GLY A 486 -0.81 16.95 27.34
N THR A 487 -0.58 17.82 28.33
CA THR A 487 0.36 18.95 28.19
C THR A 487 1.80 18.45 28.21
N TYR A 488 2.77 19.29 27.86
CA TYR A 488 4.19 18.94 27.94
C TYR A 488 5.05 20.10 28.44
N THR A 489 6.15 19.75 29.09
CA THR A 489 7.24 20.65 29.45
C THR A 489 8.50 20.27 28.67
N MET A 490 9.53 21.11 28.71
CA MET A 490 10.88 20.78 28.20
C MET A 490 11.90 21.13 29.29
N PRO A 491 12.03 20.31 30.35
CA PRO A 491 12.93 20.58 31.47
C PRO A 491 14.37 20.78 31.02
N ALA A 492 14.98 21.90 31.42
CA ALA A 492 16.36 22.26 31.08
C ALA A 492 17.38 21.57 32.01
N VAL A 493 17.30 20.24 32.10
CA VAL A 493 18.20 19.38 32.88
C VAL A 493 19.06 18.54 31.94
N GLN A 494 20.28 18.22 32.36
CA GLN A 494 21.27 17.51 31.54
C GLN A 494 20.76 16.16 31.02
N GLU A 495 20.07 15.39 31.86
CA GLU A 495 19.45 14.09 31.53
C GLU A 495 18.36 14.20 30.44
N ASN A 496 17.72 15.36 30.33
CA ASN A 496 16.65 15.63 29.37
C ASN A 496 17.17 16.38 28.12
N GLN A 497 18.47 16.65 28.03
CA GLN A 497 19.07 17.31 26.88
C GLN A 497 18.94 16.41 25.63
N LEU A 498 18.38 17.00 24.56
CA LEU A 498 18.25 16.37 23.25
C LEU A 498 19.48 16.66 22.38
N ARG A 499 19.95 17.91 22.39
CA ARG A 499 21.19 18.35 21.74
C ARG A 499 21.87 19.41 22.60
N HIS A 500 23.21 19.37 22.69
CA HIS A 500 24.00 20.45 23.27
C HIS A 500 24.41 21.47 22.21
N LYS A 501 24.63 22.73 22.61
CA LYS A 501 25.11 23.79 21.70
C LYS A 501 26.43 23.37 21.03
N GLY A 502 26.50 23.51 19.71
CA GLY A 502 27.63 23.07 18.88
C GLY A 502 27.48 21.65 18.32
N GLN A 503 26.67 20.78 18.93
CA GLN A 503 26.45 19.42 18.43
C GLN A 503 25.90 19.44 17.01
N LEU A 504 26.55 18.71 16.10
CA LEU A 504 26.05 18.53 14.74
C LEU A 504 24.78 17.66 14.75
N TYR A 505 23.78 18.08 13.98
CA TYR A 505 22.57 17.31 13.71
C TYR A 505 22.14 17.52 12.25
N PHE A 506 21.44 16.56 11.66
CA PHE A 506 20.93 16.71 10.30
C PHE A 506 19.64 17.55 10.29
N GLU A 507 19.59 18.62 9.51
CA GLU A 507 18.36 19.39 9.27
C GLU A 507 17.79 19.02 7.89
N ASN A 508 16.62 18.36 7.87
CA ASN A 508 15.93 18.07 6.62
C ASN A 508 15.48 19.38 5.95
N HIS A 509 15.79 19.54 4.66
CA HIS A 509 15.44 20.72 3.88
C HIS A 509 14.31 20.39 2.88
N GLU A 510 13.52 21.41 2.53
CA GLU A 510 12.62 21.31 1.37
C GLU A 510 13.43 21.48 0.07
N VAL A 511 13.03 20.76 -0.97
CA VAL A 511 13.66 20.79 -2.30
C VAL A 511 13.31 22.07 -3.05
N THR A 512 14.27 22.54 -3.85
CA THR A 512 14.18 23.68 -4.78
C THR A 512 15.08 23.43 -5.97
N ALA A 513 14.84 24.12 -7.09
CA ALA A 513 15.65 23.96 -8.30
C ALA A 513 17.13 24.34 -8.05
N ARG A 514 17.39 25.59 -7.64
CA ARG A 514 18.74 26.16 -7.47
C ARG A 514 18.98 26.96 -6.18
N ALA A 515 17.91 27.37 -5.50
CA ALA A 515 18.01 28.39 -4.44
C ALA A 515 18.40 27.76 -3.09
N ARG A 516 19.70 27.77 -2.75
CA ARG A 516 20.24 27.29 -1.46
C ARG A 516 19.54 27.88 -0.22
N GLU A 517 18.93 29.06 -0.35
CA GLU A 517 18.05 29.67 0.65
C GLU A 517 16.81 30.31 0.01
N LYS A 518 15.66 30.23 0.69
CA LYS A 518 14.42 30.93 0.30
C LYS A 518 13.73 31.48 1.55
N LYS A 519 13.69 32.82 1.69
CA LYS A 519 13.10 33.57 2.82
C LYS A 519 13.73 33.25 4.18
N GLY A 520 15.07 33.31 4.32
CA GLY A 520 15.75 33.04 5.58
C GLY A 520 15.78 31.56 5.99
N LYS A 521 15.33 30.67 5.09
CA LYS A 521 15.30 29.22 5.30
C LYS A 521 16.11 28.54 4.21
N GLU A 522 17.11 27.80 4.63
CA GLU A 522 17.89 26.96 3.73
C GLU A 522 17.03 25.89 3.04
N LYS A 523 17.49 25.43 1.89
CA LYS A 523 16.83 24.47 1.01
C LYS A 523 17.82 23.43 0.52
N PHE A 524 17.30 22.37 -0.08
CA PHE A 524 18.06 21.45 -0.89
C PHE A 524 17.95 21.94 -2.34
N ALA A 525 19.08 22.26 -2.98
CA ALA A 525 19.11 22.72 -4.36
C ALA A 525 19.43 21.52 -5.26
N MET A 526 18.51 21.16 -6.15
CA MET A 526 18.70 20.02 -7.06
C MET A 526 19.86 20.24 -8.01
N MET A 527 20.05 21.47 -8.49
CA MET A 527 21.18 21.84 -9.35
C MET A 527 22.54 21.49 -8.71
N ASP A 528 22.70 21.82 -7.42
CA ASP A 528 23.92 21.46 -6.67
C ASP A 528 24.04 19.92 -6.56
N HIS A 529 22.97 19.21 -6.21
CA HIS A 529 22.99 17.76 -6.07
C HIS A 529 23.28 17.01 -7.39
N TRP A 530 22.81 17.54 -8.52
CA TRP A 530 23.15 17.03 -9.84
C TRP A 530 24.65 17.17 -10.12
N VAL A 531 25.22 18.35 -9.91
CA VAL A 531 26.66 18.63 -10.13
C VAL A 531 27.54 17.83 -9.15
N ASP A 532 27.20 17.85 -7.87
CA ASP A 532 28.05 17.32 -6.79
C ASP A 532 27.85 15.81 -6.55
N THR A 533 26.83 15.16 -7.15
CA THR A 533 26.52 13.76 -6.85
C THR A 533 26.00 12.96 -8.05
N LEU A 534 24.96 13.41 -8.74
CA LEU A 534 24.29 12.56 -9.74
C LEU A 534 25.05 12.48 -11.06
N PHE A 535 25.59 13.59 -11.58
CA PHE A 535 26.43 13.56 -12.78
C PHE A 535 27.73 12.78 -12.55
N PRO A 536 28.50 12.98 -11.46
CA PRO A 536 29.66 12.14 -11.16
C PRO A 536 29.34 10.63 -11.17
N ALA A 537 28.21 10.22 -10.58
CA ALA A 537 27.79 8.81 -10.57
C ALA A 537 27.39 8.28 -11.96
N LEU A 538 26.81 9.14 -12.82
CA LEU A 538 26.49 8.78 -14.21
C LEU A 538 27.75 8.75 -15.10
N ASP A 539 28.67 9.68 -14.88
CA ASP A 539 29.93 9.83 -15.62
C ASP A 539 30.91 8.67 -15.28
N GLU A 540 30.82 8.08 -14.07
CA GLU A 540 31.51 6.83 -13.69
C GLU A 540 30.81 5.58 -14.26
N LEU A 541 29.48 5.51 -14.19
CA LEU A 541 28.69 4.35 -14.65
C LEU A 541 28.73 4.16 -16.17
N THR A 542 28.68 5.27 -16.92
CA THR A 542 28.46 5.25 -18.38
C THR A 542 29.60 4.55 -19.14
N PRO A 543 30.89 4.82 -18.90
CA PRO A 543 31.99 4.09 -19.54
C PRO A 543 31.98 2.59 -19.23
N VAL A 544 31.67 2.20 -17.98
CA VAL A 544 31.61 0.79 -17.56
C VAL A 544 30.51 0.04 -18.30
N LEU A 545 29.34 0.64 -18.46
CA LEU A 545 28.25 0.09 -19.26
C LEU A 545 28.61 0.03 -20.74
N SER A 546 29.23 1.10 -21.27
CA SER A 546 29.60 1.20 -22.68
C SER A 546 30.60 0.12 -23.10
N GLN A 547 31.66 -0.05 -22.31
CA GLN A 547 32.67 -1.09 -22.53
C GLN A 547 32.08 -2.50 -22.43
N ARG A 548 31.25 -2.77 -21.42
CA ARG A 548 30.66 -4.11 -21.20
C ARG A 548 29.66 -4.50 -22.28
N LEU A 549 28.85 -3.56 -22.76
CA LEU A 549 27.84 -3.82 -23.79
C LEU A 549 28.38 -3.68 -25.22
N ASN A 550 29.61 -3.18 -25.38
CA ASN A 550 30.20 -2.74 -26.65
C ASN A 550 29.27 -1.80 -27.44
N LYS A 551 28.66 -0.84 -26.73
CA LYS A 551 27.68 0.11 -27.26
C LYS A 551 27.88 1.50 -26.68
N ARG A 552 27.55 2.54 -27.43
CA ARG A 552 27.42 3.88 -26.86
C ARG A 552 26.19 3.91 -25.94
N ILE A 553 26.26 4.62 -24.81
CA ILE A 553 25.13 4.77 -23.90
C ILE A 553 24.49 6.15 -24.11
N ILE A 554 23.17 6.18 -24.26
CA ILE A 554 22.35 7.39 -24.36
C ILE A 554 21.57 7.53 -23.06
N LEU A 555 21.78 8.62 -22.32
CA LEU A 555 21.06 8.88 -21.08
C LEU A 555 19.68 9.49 -21.40
N MET A 556 18.59 8.92 -20.87
CA MET A 556 17.23 9.45 -21.06
C MET A 556 16.57 9.70 -19.71
N HIS A 557 16.55 10.95 -19.26
CA HIS A 557 16.10 11.35 -17.93
C HIS A 557 14.63 11.77 -17.87
N GLN A 558 13.90 11.24 -16.90
CA GLN A 558 12.53 11.62 -16.58
C GLN A 558 12.37 11.97 -15.09
N ASP A 559 11.80 13.14 -14.82
CA ASP A 559 11.34 13.58 -13.50
C ASP A 559 9.94 14.23 -13.55
N ASP A 560 9.41 14.55 -12.37
CA ASP A 560 8.03 14.99 -12.20
C ASP A 560 7.77 16.44 -12.66
N ASN A 561 6.52 16.91 -12.48
CA ASN A 561 6.10 18.26 -12.85
C ASN A 561 5.91 19.20 -11.65
N ALA A 562 6.50 18.89 -10.49
CA ALA A 562 6.50 19.79 -9.36
C ALA A 562 7.32 21.05 -9.67
N ALA A 563 6.94 22.16 -9.03
CA ALA A 563 7.41 23.50 -9.39
C ALA A 563 8.94 23.71 -9.24
N ALA A 564 9.65 22.81 -8.57
CA ALA A 564 11.11 22.82 -8.49
C ALA A 564 11.77 22.26 -9.77
N HIS A 565 11.22 21.19 -10.36
CA HIS A 565 11.73 20.57 -11.59
C HIS A 565 11.44 21.43 -12.81
N ARG A 566 10.37 22.23 -12.74
CA ARG A 566 9.88 23.09 -13.85
C ARG A 566 10.26 24.57 -13.72
N GLU A 567 11.24 24.93 -12.87
CA GLU A 567 11.83 26.28 -12.90
C GLU A 567 12.66 26.43 -14.19
N LYS A 568 12.24 27.30 -15.12
CA LYS A 568 12.82 27.45 -16.47
C LYS A 568 14.35 27.36 -16.50
N ILE A 569 15.04 28.17 -15.69
CA ILE A 569 16.52 28.23 -15.66
C ILE A 569 17.14 26.88 -15.28
N TYR A 570 16.53 26.12 -14.37
CA TYR A 570 16.99 24.78 -14.01
C TYR A 570 16.70 23.77 -15.11
N TRP A 571 15.52 23.84 -15.74
CA TRP A 571 15.14 22.94 -16.82
C TRP A 571 16.03 23.12 -18.07
N ASP A 572 16.25 24.37 -18.48
CA ASP A 572 17.11 24.73 -19.61
C ASP A 572 18.57 24.30 -19.34
N TRP A 573 19.06 24.50 -18.10
CA TRP A 573 20.37 24.02 -17.67
C TRP A 573 20.48 22.49 -17.67
N LEU A 574 19.48 21.79 -17.14
CA LEU A 574 19.46 20.32 -17.07
C LEU A 574 19.47 19.71 -18.48
N LYS A 575 18.65 20.25 -19.40
CA LYS A 575 18.70 19.90 -20.82
C LYS A 575 20.10 20.08 -21.40
N ALA A 576 20.74 21.22 -21.17
CA ALA A 576 22.09 21.48 -21.68
C ALA A 576 23.15 20.52 -21.10
N GLU A 577 23.09 20.15 -19.82
CA GLU A 577 24.02 19.19 -19.21
C GLU A 577 23.81 17.75 -19.67
N PHE A 578 22.59 17.35 -20.01
CA PHE A 578 22.29 16.07 -20.65
C PHE A 578 22.70 16.05 -22.11
N ALA A 579 22.46 17.12 -22.87
CA ALA A 579 22.88 17.23 -24.27
C ALA A 579 24.40 17.11 -24.43
N LYS A 580 25.20 17.73 -23.54
CA LYS A 580 26.67 17.56 -23.48
C LYS A 580 27.11 16.10 -23.31
N ARG A 581 26.26 15.25 -22.72
CA ARG A 581 26.50 13.82 -22.48
C ARG A 581 25.83 12.94 -23.54
N GLY A 582 25.34 13.51 -24.64
CA GLY A 582 24.62 12.79 -25.69
C GLY A 582 23.28 12.20 -25.20
N GLY A 583 22.66 12.81 -24.19
CA GLY A 583 21.42 12.38 -23.57
C GLY A 583 20.27 13.39 -23.71
N LEU A 584 19.09 12.94 -23.31
CA LEU A 584 17.82 13.66 -23.41
C LEU A 584 17.14 13.81 -22.05
N VAL A 585 16.26 14.79 -21.95
CA VAL A 585 15.41 15.05 -20.78
C VAL A 585 13.95 15.12 -21.21
N VAL A 586 13.14 14.17 -20.73
CA VAL A 586 11.73 13.96 -21.12
C VAL A 586 10.80 14.31 -19.96
N PRO A 587 9.71 15.08 -20.19
CA PRO A 587 8.76 15.43 -19.14
C PRO A 587 7.81 14.28 -18.79
N GLN A 588 7.60 14.03 -17.49
CA GLN A 588 6.48 13.23 -17.02
C GLN A 588 5.14 13.96 -17.28
N PRO A 589 4.02 13.30 -17.63
CA PRO A 589 2.73 13.98 -17.79
C PRO A 589 2.16 14.44 -16.43
N PRO A 590 1.47 15.60 -16.34
CA PRO A 590 0.97 16.11 -15.07
C PRO A 590 0.08 15.13 -14.29
N ASN A 591 0.17 15.15 -12.96
CA ASN A 591 -0.64 14.33 -12.04
C ASN A 591 -0.60 12.82 -12.30
N SER A 592 0.50 12.30 -12.86
CA SER A 592 0.63 10.91 -13.32
C SER A 592 1.72 10.13 -12.58
N PRO A 593 1.66 9.94 -11.24
CA PRO A 593 2.71 9.23 -10.50
C PRO A 593 2.94 7.79 -11.01
N THR A 594 1.92 7.17 -11.62
CA THR A 594 2.01 5.84 -12.25
C THR A 594 3.00 5.78 -13.43
N THR A 595 3.35 6.92 -14.05
CA THR A 595 4.36 6.99 -15.11
C THR A 595 5.78 7.23 -14.58
N ASN A 596 6.00 7.15 -13.25
CA ASN A 596 7.34 7.13 -12.67
C ASN A 596 7.52 5.86 -11.82
N VAL A 597 8.48 5.00 -12.19
CA VAL A 597 8.72 3.71 -11.50
C VAL A 597 9.05 3.88 -10.01
N LEU A 598 9.61 5.03 -9.64
CA LEU A 598 9.88 5.35 -8.25
C LEU A 598 8.58 5.44 -7.47
N ASP A 599 7.68 6.35 -7.83
CA ASP A 599 6.45 6.58 -7.06
C ASP A 599 5.40 5.47 -7.22
N ASP A 600 5.32 4.83 -8.40
CA ASP A 600 4.40 3.72 -8.66
C ASP A 600 4.79 2.42 -7.94
N TYR A 601 6.09 2.08 -7.91
CA TYR A 601 6.54 0.75 -7.52
C TYR A 601 7.65 0.75 -6.46
N VAL A 602 8.79 1.39 -6.73
CA VAL A 602 10.00 1.26 -5.89
C VAL A 602 9.78 1.88 -4.52
N PHE A 603 9.30 3.11 -4.44
CA PHE A 603 9.06 3.82 -3.20
C PHE A 603 7.95 3.20 -2.32
N PRO A 604 6.79 2.76 -2.85
CA PRO A 604 5.85 1.95 -2.09
C PRO A 604 6.47 0.64 -1.56
N SER A 605 7.30 -0.03 -2.35
CA SER A 605 8.00 -1.25 -1.98
C SER A 605 9.05 -1.00 -0.87
N MET A 606 9.91 0.00 -1.03
CA MET A 606 10.89 0.44 -0.02
C MET A 606 10.21 0.85 1.29
N SER A 607 9.13 1.65 1.24
CA SER A 607 8.37 2.05 2.44
C SER A 607 7.80 0.85 3.20
N LYS A 608 7.37 -0.18 2.46
CA LYS A 608 6.92 -1.45 3.01
C LYS A 608 8.09 -2.26 3.60
N LEU A 609 9.26 -2.27 2.99
CA LEU A 609 10.46 -2.91 3.54
C LEU A 609 10.94 -2.19 4.82
N ALA A 610 10.98 -0.86 4.83
CA ALA A 610 11.41 -0.04 5.96
C ALA A 610 10.50 -0.24 7.17
N SER A 611 9.18 -0.18 6.98
CA SER A 611 8.23 -0.48 8.07
C SER A 611 8.22 -1.95 8.51
N THR A 612 8.78 -2.85 7.69
CA THR A 612 8.98 -4.26 8.08
C THR A 612 10.25 -4.42 8.93
N GLN A 613 11.37 -3.81 8.54
CA GLN A 613 12.60 -3.73 9.35
C GLN A 613 12.34 -3.07 10.70
N GLN A 614 11.58 -1.96 10.72
CA GLN A 614 11.09 -1.31 11.94
C GLN A 614 10.32 -2.27 12.84
N GLY A 615 9.36 -3.02 12.28
CA GLY A 615 8.56 -3.98 13.03
C GLY A 615 9.41 -5.08 13.67
N LEU A 616 10.33 -5.68 12.90
CA LEU A 616 11.15 -6.81 13.34
C LEU A 616 12.25 -6.41 14.34
N LYS A 617 12.99 -5.33 14.08
CA LYS A 617 14.14 -4.92 14.90
C LYS A 617 13.76 -4.05 16.10
N PHE A 618 12.69 -3.27 16.00
CA PHE A 618 12.33 -2.25 16.98
C PHE A 618 10.93 -2.44 17.58
N GLY A 619 10.28 -3.58 17.33
CA GLY A 619 8.96 -3.92 17.90
C GLY A 619 7.84 -2.96 17.49
N GLY A 620 7.96 -2.34 16.31
CA GLY A 620 7.01 -1.34 15.81
C GLY A 620 7.04 0.00 16.57
N ARG A 621 8.08 0.28 17.35
CA ARG A 621 8.31 1.59 17.98
C ARG A 621 8.70 2.63 16.92
N THR A 622 8.46 3.90 17.20
CA THR A 622 8.97 5.02 16.38
C THR A 622 10.49 5.00 16.35
N LEU A 623 11.07 4.99 15.15
CA LEU A 623 12.51 5.15 14.94
C LEU A 623 12.93 6.61 15.13
N ASN A 624 14.20 6.87 15.42
CA ASN A 624 14.76 8.19 15.21
C ASN A 624 15.14 8.41 13.72
N GLU A 625 15.39 9.67 13.32
CA GLU A 625 15.68 9.99 11.92
C GLU A 625 16.94 9.31 11.34
N GLU A 626 17.98 9.08 12.13
CA GLU A 626 19.22 8.45 11.65
C GLU A 626 19.02 6.93 11.48
N GLU A 627 18.41 6.26 12.46
CA GLU A 627 18.00 4.83 12.35
C GLU A 627 17.10 4.59 11.15
N LEU A 628 16.17 5.52 10.87
CA LEU A 628 15.29 5.46 9.71
C LEU A 628 16.09 5.63 8.41
N TRP A 629 17.04 6.56 8.37
CA TRP A 629 17.87 6.80 7.18
C TRP A 629 18.77 5.60 6.85
N ASP A 630 19.46 5.03 7.84
CA ASP A 630 20.29 3.83 7.68
C ASP A 630 19.49 2.66 7.09
N ILE A 631 18.24 2.47 7.57
CA ILE A 631 17.32 1.46 7.04
C ILE A 631 16.92 1.77 5.59
N VAL A 632 16.66 3.03 5.24
CA VAL A 632 16.30 3.44 3.87
C VAL A 632 17.46 3.24 2.90
N VAL A 633 18.67 3.67 3.26
CA VAL A 633 19.91 3.49 2.48
C VAL A 633 20.17 1.99 2.25
N LYS A 634 20.16 1.18 3.31
CA LYS A 634 20.37 -0.27 3.19
C LYS A 634 19.33 -0.91 2.26
N ILE A 635 18.06 -0.55 2.40
CA ILE A 635 16.96 -1.08 1.56
C ILE A 635 17.11 -0.68 0.10
N PHE A 636 17.65 0.51 -0.19
CA PHE A 636 17.88 0.97 -1.56
C PHE A 636 18.99 0.17 -2.23
N TYR A 637 20.17 0.07 -1.61
CA TYR A 637 21.32 -0.62 -2.21
C TYR A 637 21.18 -2.15 -2.22
N GLU A 638 20.38 -2.73 -1.31
CA GLU A 638 19.98 -4.16 -1.33
C GLU A 638 18.68 -4.40 -2.14
N TYR A 639 18.20 -3.43 -2.94
CA TYR A 639 16.95 -3.60 -3.67
C TYR A 639 17.10 -4.57 -4.84
N ASP A 640 16.20 -5.56 -4.90
CA ASP A 640 16.17 -6.60 -5.94
C ASP A 640 16.03 -5.99 -7.34
N LYS A 641 17.09 -6.13 -8.15
CA LYS A 641 17.16 -5.61 -9.52
C LYS A 641 16.13 -6.23 -10.46
N ALA A 642 15.74 -7.50 -10.31
CA ALA A 642 14.64 -8.05 -11.08
C ALA A 642 13.27 -7.47 -10.66
N LYS A 643 13.09 -7.03 -9.40
CA LYS A 643 11.90 -6.23 -9.02
C LYS A 643 11.94 -4.84 -9.65
N LEU A 644 13.12 -4.22 -9.79
CA LEU A 644 13.28 -2.95 -10.51
C LEU A 644 12.99 -3.11 -12.01
N GLY A 645 13.56 -4.11 -12.68
CA GLY A 645 13.29 -4.37 -14.10
C GLY A 645 11.82 -4.69 -14.39
N ARG A 646 11.16 -5.44 -13.49
CA ARG A 646 9.69 -5.62 -13.55
C ARG A 646 8.92 -4.31 -13.41
N ALA A 647 9.44 -3.29 -12.71
CA ALA A 647 8.80 -1.99 -12.62
C ALA A 647 8.93 -1.19 -13.93
N PHE A 648 10.03 -1.34 -14.67
CA PHE A 648 10.18 -0.72 -16.00
C PHE A 648 9.33 -1.41 -17.09
N VAL A 649 9.24 -2.74 -17.10
CA VAL A 649 8.26 -3.45 -17.97
C VAL A 649 6.81 -3.11 -17.56
N HIS A 650 6.56 -2.88 -16.27
CA HIS A 650 5.27 -2.35 -15.79
C HIS A 650 5.01 -0.93 -16.31
N HIS A 651 6.01 -0.06 -16.34
CA HIS A 651 5.91 1.30 -16.89
C HIS A 651 5.53 1.31 -18.38
N HIS A 652 6.12 0.43 -19.21
CA HIS A 652 5.65 0.20 -20.58
C HIS A 652 4.16 -0.19 -20.62
N GLN A 653 3.72 -1.12 -19.76
CA GLN A 653 2.30 -1.51 -19.69
C GLN A 653 1.38 -0.40 -19.15
N VAL A 654 1.89 0.51 -18.32
CA VAL A 654 1.17 1.74 -17.94
C VAL A 654 1.02 2.65 -19.16
N ALA A 655 2.04 2.81 -20.01
CA ALA A 655 1.91 3.53 -21.28
C ALA A 655 0.83 2.86 -22.17
N CYS A 656 0.87 1.54 -22.37
CA CYS A 656 -0.17 0.83 -23.13
C CYS A 656 -1.59 1.07 -22.56
N GLY A 657 -1.73 1.02 -21.23
CA GLY A 657 -3.00 1.27 -20.54
C GLY A 657 -3.49 2.73 -20.64
N ILE A 658 -2.56 3.69 -20.68
CA ILE A 658 -2.86 5.11 -20.92
C ILE A 658 -3.31 5.33 -22.36
N TYR A 659 -2.62 4.72 -23.34
CA TYR A 659 -3.01 4.79 -24.74
C TYR A 659 -4.42 4.20 -24.97
N ASN A 660 -4.64 2.98 -24.48
CA ASN A 660 -5.91 2.25 -24.60
C ASN A 660 -7.11 2.99 -23.97
N ASP A 661 -6.86 3.82 -22.95
CA ASP A 661 -7.89 4.58 -22.25
C ASP A 661 -7.93 6.07 -22.63
N GLU A 662 -7.26 6.48 -23.72
CA GLU A 662 -7.19 7.87 -24.20
C GLU A 662 -6.76 8.86 -23.09
N GLY A 663 -5.73 8.49 -22.32
CA GLY A 663 -5.25 9.28 -21.17
C GLY A 663 -5.96 8.99 -19.85
N GLY A 664 -6.90 8.04 -19.83
CA GLY A 664 -7.74 7.68 -18.69
C GLY A 664 -7.05 6.93 -17.54
N ASN A 665 -7.87 6.41 -16.64
CA ASN A 665 -7.46 5.64 -15.46
C ASN A 665 -8.29 4.35 -15.33
N GLU A 666 -8.94 3.88 -16.40
CA GLU A 666 -9.82 2.72 -16.35
C GLU A 666 -9.02 1.41 -16.23
N HIS A 667 -7.83 1.36 -16.84
CA HIS A 667 -6.81 0.33 -16.69
C HIS A 667 -6.48 0.04 -15.22
N ASN A 668 -6.53 1.07 -14.36
CA ASN A 668 -6.30 0.99 -12.91
C ASN A 668 -7.51 0.47 -12.09
N LYS A 669 -8.70 0.39 -12.68
CA LYS A 669 -9.94 -0.06 -12.01
C LYS A 669 -10.30 -1.53 -12.27
N LEU A 670 -9.72 -2.14 -13.30
CA LEU A 670 -9.99 -3.53 -13.69
C LEU A 670 -9.51 -4.54 -12.62
N ILE A 671 -10.12 -5.73 -12.59
CA ILE A 671 -9.67 -6.82 -11.71
C ILE A 671 -8.27 -7.27 -12.19
N GLY A 672 -7.28 -7.26 -11.29
CA GLY A 672 -5.89 -7.53 -11.63
C GLY A 672 -5.14 -6.37 -12.30
N ALA A 673 -5.77 -5.19 -12.41
CA ALA A 673 -5.23 -3.95 -13.01
C ALA A 673 -3.73 -3.73 -12.80
N GLY A 674 -3.32 -3.41 -11.56
CA GLY A 674 -1.95 -3.00 -11.22
C GLY A 674 -0.90 -4.11 -11.22
N HIS A 675 -1.03 -5.11 -12.10
CA HIS A 675 0.00 -6.14 -12.30
C HIS A 675 0.32 -6.41 -13.78
N PHE A 676 -0.54 -6.00 -14.73
CA PHE A 676 -0.43 -6.13 -16.20
C PHE A 676 0.18 -7.45 -16.74
N ASN A 677 -0.06 -8.55 -16.01
CA ASN A 677 0.57 -9.88 -16.18
C ASN A 677 2.12 -9.95 -16.13
N VAL A 678 2.84 -8.83 -16.04
CA VAL A 678 4.32 -8.72 -16.06
C VAL A 678 5.04 -9.82 -15.27
N ARG A 679 4.58 -10.17 -14.06
CA ARG A 679 5.22 -11.20 -13.23
C ARG A 679 5.24 -12.61 -13.88
N ARG A 680 4.25 -12.93 -14.71
CA ARG A 680 4.17 -14.23 -15.41
C ARG A 680 4.98 -14.20 -16.69
N SER A 681 4.89 -13.08 -17.41
CA SER A 681 5.44 -12.91 -18.76
C SER A 681 6.92 -12.52 -18.81
N VAL A 682 7.60 -12.33 -17.67
CA VAL A 682 9.07 -12.11 -17.65
C VAL A 682 9.80 -13.12 -16.78
N VAL A 683 11.04 -13.43 -17.16
CA VAL A 683 12.02 -14.20 -16.39
C VAL A 683 13.09 -13.26 -15.81
N PRO A 684 13.74 -13.58 -14.68
CA PRO A 684 14.96 -12.89 -14.26
C PRO A 684 16.10 -13.14 -15.26
N VAL A 685 17.00 -12.15 -15.38
CA VAL A 685 18.27 -12.29 -16.11
C VAL A 685 19.41 -12.29 -15.10
N TYR A 686 20.36 -13.20 -15.29
CA TYR A 686 21.57 -13.35 -14.48
C TYR A 686 22.81 -12.95 -15.31
N ASN A 687 23.97 -12.89 -14.67
CA ASN A 687 25.25 -12.69 -15.34
C ASN A 687 25.93 -14.06 -15.43
N ASP A 688 26.14 -14.57 -16.64
CA ASP A 688 26.61 -15.94 -16.86
C ASP A 688 28.14 -16.00 -16.97
N GLU A 689 28.77 -16.85 -16.14
CA GLU A 689 29.49 -18.08 -16.55
C GLU A 689 30.39 -18.65 -15.42
N GLU A 690 31.14 -17.84 -14.68
CA GLU A 690 32.21 -18.37 -13.79
C GLU A 690 31.74 -18.96 -12.43
N ASP A 691 30.50 -18.73 -12.00
CA ASP A 691 30.21 -18.77 -10.56
C ASP A 691 29.74 -20.15 -10.01
N TRP A 692 29.61 -21.21 -10.82
CA TRP A 692 28.73 -22.37 -10.49
C TRP A 692 29.18 -23.83 -10.75
N GLU A 693 30.46 -24.15 -10.86
CA GLU A 693 30.92 -25.57 -11.00
C GLU A 693 30.61 -26.54 -9.83
N ARG A 694 29.98 -26.09 -8.72
CA ARG A 694 29.94 -26.86 -7.44
C ARG A 694 28.57 -27.21 -6.85
N GLY A 695 27.49 -27.02 -7.59
CA GLY A 695 26.15 -27.43 -7.14
C GLY A 695 25.64 -26.69 -5.89
N VAL A 696 24.47 -27.10 -5.39
CA VAL A 696 23.73 -26.35 -4.35
C VAL A 696 24.38 -26.50 -2.97
N VAL A 697 25.17 -25.50 -2.57
CA VAL A 697 25.81 -25.47 -1.24
C VAL A 697 24.94 -24.71 -0.23
N GLU A 698 24.57 -25.38 0.88
CA GLU A 698 24.15 -24.76 2.13
C GLU A 698 25.42 -24.35 2.94
N ASP A 699 25.49 -23.13 3.46
CA ASP A 699 26.57 -22.72 4.38
C ASP A 699 26.45 -23.38 5.77
N GLN A 700 27.44 -23.20 6.65
CA GLN A 700 27.42 -23.76 8.01
C GLN A 700 26.25 -23.26 8.87
N GLN A 701 25.59 -22.18 8.46
CA GLN A 701 24.42 -21.60 9.12
C GLN A 701 23.11 -22.08 8.49
N GLY A 702 23.15 -22.79 7.35
CA GLY A 702 22.00 -23.31 6.60
C GLY A 702 21.41 -22.31 5.60
N ASN A 703 22.18 -21.35 5.09
CA ASN A 703 21.76 -20.45 4.02
C ASN A 703 22.18 -21.01 2.66
N LEU A 704 21.27 -20.98 1.68
CA LEU A 704 21.57 -21.36 0.30
C LEU A 704 22.32 -20.23 -0.44
N ARG A 705 23.26 -20.60 -1.30
CA ARG A 705 23.79 -19.70 -2.33
C ARG A 705 22.70 -19.45 -3.40
N VAL A 706 22.30 -18.20 -3.57
CA VAL A 706 21.21 -17.78 -4.49
C VAL A 706 21.77 -16.81 -5.53
N ARG A 707 21.50 -17.06 -6.81
CA ARG A 707 21.87 -16.18 -7.92
C ARG A 707 21.22 -14.80 -7.74
N GLN A 708 22.00 -13.72 -7.89
CA GLN A 708 21.46 -12.36 -7.88
C GLN A 708 21.13 -11.94 -9.30
N PRO A 709 19.86 -11.64 -9.63
CA PRO A 709 19.50 -11.21 -10.98
C PRO A 709 19.98 -9.78 -11.22
N ILE A 710 20.40 -9.50 -12.44
CA ILE A 710 20.78 -8.15 -12.91
C ILE A 710 19.61 -7.42 -13.58
N GLY A 711 18.59 -8.16 -14.02
CA GLY A 711 17.47 -7.62 -14.79
C GLY A 711 16.34 -8.62 -14.99
N VAL A 712 15.57 -8.44 -16.07
CA VAL A 712 14.53 -9.37 -16.53
C VAL A 712 14.47 -9.42 -18.06
N ARG A 713 13.98 -10.52 -18.64
CA ARG A 713 13.71 -10.67 -20.08
C ARG A 713 12.27 -11.13 -20.31
N TYR A 714 11.65 -10.67 -21.38
CA TYR A 714 10.29 -11.02 -21.77
C TYR A 714 10.23 -12.38 -22.47
N ILE A 715 9.22 -13.20 -22.16
CA ILE A 715 9.21 -14.60 -22.63
C ILE A 715 9.00 -14.76 -24.14
N GLU A 716 8.36 -13.82 -24.85
CA GLU A 716 8.24 -13.92 -26.32
C GLU A 716 9.54 -13.51 -27.05
N THR A 717 10.59 -13.12 -26.32
CA THR A 717 11.94 -12.82 -26.87
C THR A 717 12.98 -13.89 -26.55
N LEU A 718 12.54 -15.00 -25.96
CA LEU A 718 13.35 -16.19 -25.71
C LEU A 718 13.11 -17.21 -26.82
N GLU A 719 14.09 -18.07 -27.06
CA GLU A 719 13.88 -19.27 -27.90
C GLU A 719 12.90 -20.24 -27.19
N GLU A 720 12.18 -21.10 -27.94
CA GLU A 720 11.05 -21.87 -27.38
C GLU A 720 11.48 -22.84 -26.24
N ASP A 721 12.73 -23.30 -26.28
CA ASP A 721 13.39 -24.14 -25.28
C ASP A 721 13.98 -23.35 -24.11
N GLU A 722 14.36 -22.07 -24.30
CA GLU A 722 14.69 -21.14 -23.22
C GLU A 722 13.45 -20.73 -22.39
N VAL A 723 12.25 -20.73 -22.97
CA VAL A 723 11.01 -20.38 -22.25
C VAL A 723 10.68 -21.46 -21.21
N PRO A 724 10.60 -21.13 -19.91
CA PRO A 724 10.18 -22.10 -18.91
C PRO A 724 8.78 -22.64 -19.21
N ARG A 725 8.63 -23.97 -19.27
CA ARG A 725 7.36 -24.66 -19.60
C ARG A 725 6.14 -24.14 -18.82
N HIS A 726 6.33 -23.73 -17.57
CA HIS A 726 5.27 -23.19 -16.72
C HIS A 726 4.84 -21.74 -17.05
N LYS A 727 5.51 -21.08 -18.00
CA LYS A 727 5.22 -19.73 -18.52
C LYS A 727 4.83 -19.70 -20.00
N GLN A 728 4.93 -20.82 -20.72
CA GLN A 728 4.57 -20.87 -22.14
C GLN A 728 3.13 -20.35 -22.35
N GLY A 729 2.97 -19.38 -23.24
CA GLY A 729 1.69 -18.70 -23.54
C GLY A 729 1.27 -17.55 -22.58
N GLU A 730 2.07 -17.18 -21.58
CA GLU A 730 1.74 -16.09 -20.64
C GLU A 730 2.12 -14.69 -21.18
N THR A 731 1.25 -14.07 -21.99
CA THR A 731 1.51 -12.75 -22.60
C THR A 731 1.25 -11.56 -21.67
N LEU A 732 1.82 -10.38 -22.00
CA LEU A 732 1.50 -9.12 -21.32
C LEU A 732 0.03 -8.73 -21.54
N LYS A 733 -0.57 -8.00 -20.59
CA LYS A 733 -2.01 -7.69 -20.63
C LYS A 733 -2.42 -6.82 -21.82
N TYR A 734 -1.59 -5.85 -22.20
CA TYR A 734 -1.82 -4.99 -23.35
C TYR A 734 -0.73 -5.21 -24.38
N SER A 735 -1.11 -5.33 -25.65
CA SER A 735 -0.19 -5.17 -26.77
C SER A 735 0.32 -3.73 -26.85
N SER A 736 1.52 -3.55 -27.40
CA SER A 736 1.96 -2.22 -27.84
C SER A 736 0.98 -1.70 -28.91
N PRO A 737 0.57 -0.43 -28.87
CA PRO A 737 -0.29 0.14 -29.91
C PRO A 737 0.48 0.28 -31.22
N ASN A 738 -0.20 0.09 -32.36
CA ASN A 738 0.32 0.55 -33.63
C ASN A 738 0.27 2.09 -33.62
N VAL A 739 1.41 2.73 -33.84
CA VAL A 739 1.56 4.20 -33.88
C VAL A 739 1.98 4.71 -35.26
N ASP A 740 1.98 3.86 -36.29
CA ASP A 740 2.44 4.21 -37.63
C ASP A 740 1.57 5.26 -38.33
N HIS A 741 0.33 5.41 -37.88
CA HIS A 741 -0.62 6.41 -38.37
C HIS A 741 -0.45 7.80 -37.72
N LEU A 742 0.55 8.01 -36.86
CA LEU A 742 0.82 9.29 -36.21
C LEU A 742 1.95 10.04 -36.91
N GLU A 743 1.78 11.35 -37.06
CA GLU A 743 2.82 12.24 -37.57
C GLU A 743 3.93 12.41 -36.53
N LEU A 744 5.18 12.16 -36.93
CA LEU A 744 6.32 12.16 -36.01
C LEU A 744 6.62 13.58 -35.47
N GLY A 745 6.51 14.59 -36.35
CA GLY A 745 6.78 15.99 -36.03
C GLY A 745 5.85 16.60 -34.97
N ASP A 746 4.63 16.06 -34.82
CA ASP A 746 3.63 16.50 -33.83
C ASP A 746 4.00 16.14 -32.38
N TYR A 747 4.70 15.02 -32.20
CA TYR A 747 4.94 14.42 -30.87
C TYR A 747 6.42 14.42 -30.48
N LEU A 748 7.34 14.19 -31.41
CA LEU A 748 8.78 14.16 -31.13
C LEU A 748 9.39 15.56 -31.25
N SER A 749 10.28 15.90 -30.31
CA SER A 749 11.08 17.12 -30.38
C SER A 749 12.14 17.05 -31.49
N GLU A 750 12.65 18.22 -31.90
CA GLU A 750 13.79 18.31 -32.81
C GLU A 750 15.02 17.58 -32.24
N GLU A 751 15.28 17.74 -30.94
CA GLU A 751 16.36 17.09 -30.20
C GLU A 751 16.27 15.54 -30.28
N GLU A 752 15.06 14.99 -30.18
CA GLU A 752 14.78 13.55 -30.28
C GLU A 752 14.87 13.04 -31.71
N LEU A 753 14.32 13.77 -32.68
CA LEU A 753 14.41 13.42 -34.11
C LEU A 753 15.86 13.47 -34.59
N ASN A 754 16.62 14.47 -34.17
CA ASN A 754 18.04 14.60 -34.48
C ASN A 754 18.87 13.47 -33.86
N LEU A 755 18.56 13.05 -32.63
CA LEU A 755 19.18 11.86 -32.04
C LEU A 755 18.86 10.61 -32.87
N ILE A 756 17.57 10.33 -33.13
CA ILE A 756 17.15 9.13 -33.86
C ILE A 756 17.77 9.10 -35.26
N ALA A 757 17.77 10.23 -35.99
CA ALA A 757 18.35 10.32 -37.32
C ALA A 757 19.85 10.03 -37.32
N ASN A 758 20.65 10.75 -36.51
CA ASN A 758 22.10 10.62 -36.49
C ASN A 758 22.56 9.21 -36.05
N GLU A 759 22.01 8.68 -34.95
CA GLU A 759 22.37 7.34 -34.47
C GLU A 759 21.95 6.24 -35.47
N THR A 760 20.85 6.43 -36.23
CA THR A 760 20.43 5.45 -37.24
C THR A 760 21.27 5.53 -38.52
N VAL A 761 21.69 6.73 -38.93
CA VAL A 761 22.64 6.92 -40.04
C VAL A 761 23.97 6.22 -39.76
N GLU A 762 24.49 6.32 -38.52
CA GLU A 762 25.68 5.57 -38.12
C GLU A 762 25.48 4.06 -38.26
N VAL A 763 24.31 3.51 -37.90
CA VAL A 763 24.02 2.08 -38.05
C VAL A 763 23.87 1.65 -39.51
N ALA A 764 23.24 2.47 -40.35
CA ALA A 764 23.06 2.18 -41.78
C ALA A 764 24.38 2.14 -42.57
N GLY A 765 25.45 2.72 -42.04
CA GLY A 765 26.79 2.68 -42.63
C GLY A 765 27.59 1.38 -42.39
N ASP A 766 27.11 0.47 -41.53
CA ASP A 766 27.82 -0.77 -41.20
C ASP A 766 27.41 -1.94 -42.11
N GLU A 767 28.40 -2.62 -42.68
CA GLU A 767 28.18 -3.84 -43.47
C GLU A 767 27.60 -4.96 -42.59
N GLY A 768 26.46 -5.52 -43.02
CA GLY A 768 25.83 -6.69 -42.39
C GLY A 768 24.75 -6.39 -41.34
N VAL A 769 24.39 -5.13 -41.10
CA VAL A 769 23.23 -4.79 -40.26
C VAL A 769 21.96 -4.70 -41.11
N GLU A 770 20.93 -5.47 -40.75
CA GLU A 770 19.60 -5.37 -41.36
C GLU A 770 18.82 -4.20 -40.73
N LEU A 771 18.46 -3.21 -41.55
CA LEU A 771 17.74 -2.00 -41.13
C LEU A 771 16.35 -1.94 -41.78
N ASP A 772 15.35 -1.51 -41.01
CA ASP A 772 14.03 -1.13 -41.54
C ASP A 772 14.14 0.24 -42.21
N TYR A 773 14.50 0.23 -43.50
CA TYR A 773 14.69 1.44 -44.32
C TYR A 773 13.41 2.24 -44.55
N GLU A 774 12.23 1.61 -44.58
CA GLU A 774 10.95 2.31 -44.71
C GLU A 774 10.70 3.15 -43.45
N LYS A 775 10.84 2.52 -42.28
CA LYS A 775 10.68 3.20 -41.01
C LYS A 775 11.76 4.26 -40.79
N PHE A 776 13.03 3.96 -41.06
CA PHE A 776 14.11 4.96 -41.00
C PHE A 776 13.81 6.18 -41.89
N GLY A 777 13.37 5.95 -43.14
CA GLY A 777 13.00 7.03 -44.06
C GLY A 777 11.92 7.96 -43.50
N ARG A 778 10.95 7.44 -42.73
CA ARG A 778 9.94 8.26 -42.04
C ARG A 778 10.52 9.15 -40.94
N TYR A 779 11.43 8.62 -40.11
CA TYR A 779 12.10 9.43 -39.07
C TYR A 779 13.03 10.47 -39.67
N TYR A 780 13.75 10.11 -40.74
CA TYR A 780 14.65 11.00 -41.44
C TYR A 780 13.89 12.15 -42.14
N ALA A 781 12.81 11.85 -42.87
CA ALA A 781 11.97 12.88 -43.49
C ALA A 781 11.35 13.85 -42.46
N ALA A 782 10.85 13.33 -41.33
CA ALA A 782 10.31 14.16 -40.25
C ALA A 782 11.39 15.03 -39.56
N TRP A 783 12.64 14.56 -39.53
CA TRP A 783 13.79 15.36 -39.09
C TRP A 783 14.14 16.45 -40.10
N GLU A 784 14.22 16.13 -41.40
CA GLU A 784 14.49 17.11 -42.46
C GLU A 784 13.43 18.23 -42.51
N GLU A 785 12.15 17.89 -42.47
CA GLU A 785 11.04 18.86 -42.45
C GLU A 785 11.17 19.81 -41.25
N LYS A 786 11.47 19.26 -40.06
CA LYS A 786 11.57 20.05 -38.83
C LYS A 786 12.80 20.96 -38.85
N MET A 787 13.94 20.46 -39.33
CA MET A 787 15.16 21.25 -39.53
C MET A 787 14.90 22.40 -40.52
N MET A 788 14.33 22.13 -41.69
CA MET A 788 13.99 23.17 -42.67
C MET A 788 13.08 24.24 -42.05
N SER A 789 12.02 23.84 -41.34
CA SER A 789 11.09 24.77 -40.68
C SER A 789 11.71 25.65 -39.58
N SER A 790 12.84 25.22 -39.00
CA SER A 790 13.57 26.01 -37.99
C SER A 790 14.44 27.11 -38.62
N THR A 791 14.97 26.86 -39.83
CA THR A 791 15.88 27.78 -40.53
C THR A 791 15.16 29.03 -41.03
N ASP A 792 13.90 28.90 -41.46
CA ASP A 792 13.08 29.99 -42.01
C ASP A 792 12.67 31.07 -40.98
N LEU A 793 13.04 30.91 -39.70
CA LEU A 793 12.66 31.84 -38.62
C LEU A 793 13.77 32.81 -38.17
N ASP A 794 15.02 32.61 -38.59
CA ASP A 794 16.14 33.49 -38.21
C ASP A 794 16.46 34.61 -39.24
N ASP A 795 15.89 34.54 -40.45
CA ASP A 795 16.17 35.50 -41.54
C ASP A 795 15.43 36.86 -41.42
N ASP A 796 14.54 37.04 -40.44
CA ASP A 796 13.78 38.30 -40.25
C ASP A 796 14.53 39.36 -39.41
N TYR A 797 15.77 39.08 -38.98
CA TYR A 797 16.70 40.08 -38.43
C TYR A 797 17.46 40.83 -39.53
N SER A 798 16.72 41.48 -40.42
CA SER A 798 17.29 42.48 -41.32
C SER A 798 17.87 43.66 -40.51
N TYR A 799 19.16 43.95 -40.70
CA TYR A 799 19.80 45.16 -40.18
C TYR A 799 19.27 46.38 -40.94
N GLU A 800 18.38 47.16 -40.32
CA GLU A 800 18.22 48.57 -40.68
C GLU A 800 19.36 49.40 -40.04
N TYR A 801 19.90 50.32 -40.84
CA TYR A 801 21.11 51.14 -40.59
C TYR A 801 20.87 52.36 -39.68
#